data_AF-A0A7S4CYA9-F1
#
_entry.id   AF-A0A7S4CYA9-F1
#
_cell.length_a   1.000
_cell.length_b   1.000
_cell.length_c   1.000
_cell.angle_alpha   90.00
_cell.angle_beta   90.00
_cell.angle_gamma   90.00
#
_symmetry.space_group_name_H-M   'P 1'
#
loop_
_entity.id
_entity.type
_entity.pdbx_description
1 polymer ?
#
loop_
_entity_poly.entity_id
_entity_poly.type
_entity_poly.pdbx_seq_one_letter_code
_entity_poly.pdbx_strand_id
1 'polypeptide(L)'
;FFSFLAGAMLPLLFLFFVGLEVGAGHPGLSLERFRGHLRCPYASVWLEHGPERAVDKLGLRQQVTWPQHRRLIEDVTWGSCTFVNSFSQQETCMEFRGAAWTDASAKARCDKAFMNVAGTLVKGGACTSSQAGGWCEVQQGAERTLMEVAANMDCAQLTSACVQWSQGTFVAAGSCASKDTTPPITTTTAMPSNGAVANCTIAPGPIGAAHQLAASPGYKFDCKGTPAEKSPYMWPLRWAADVESRSMRFGSDVVQYEAKGRVWYRLDNNWKRYDIYYQNGTQRAIGQAPCSSGDQAGTFSCNREPRNLTVLHRGSRMVFLDYVDGNITNCTWTDLSIIGNVRPDWFMDKRGDSTDVQYLGDQHVYYLGQPRLVKQWRKMDFANQYFTMSMQANPGADGVHWPLILNIPGEGFGDDSLQHYSNHQLLDDSHDALFLVDEAYMAVHGNGSCPQIMSDGPDGPPTGQTEHIPSNLEREAVSWRSIQHTLSPVWKELIEEEPKCAPETNVIEVAKGVTAEVCYNVTAAALSVAVTMDMAGVTEQVWMAVQFRDTDECLMTPRGGGDGEVIFAHASEGFAYTVHHGPLQASLKRFDATAASKFMEGLQALDSANGYSGGAVEYAGGKGTLRFTRAFATQPQALHMSYALGSTKAVGYHKSRGCFSVPAVRQCGAPVRVTAAESNFQKPMDLDNAWGSGALHVIPHRLSLVLALSVWIMALMVR
;
A
#
# COMPACT_ATOMS: atom_id res chain seq x y z
N PHE A 1 -31.20 64.09 -14.95
CA PHE A 1 -30.73 62.76 -14.52
C PHE A 1 -29.20 62.69 -14.54
N PHE A 2 -28.62 63.69 -13.88
CA PHE A 2 -27.24 63.87 -13.48
C PHE A 2 -27.43 64.62 -12.15
N SER A 3 -26.87 64.09 -11.05
CA SER A 3 -27.14 64.42 -9.63
C SER A 3 -27.98 63.37 -8.90
N PHE A 4 -27.43 62.16 -8.71
CA PHE A 4 -27.82 61.25 -7.62
C PHE A 4 -26.83 60.08 -7.58
N LEU A 5 -25.57 60.32 -7.17
CA LEU A 5 -24.60 59.29 -6.71
C LEU A 5 -23.28 59.95 -6.25
N ALA A 6 -23.40 60.91 -5.32
CA ALA A 6 -22.26 61.42 -4.57
C ALA A 6 -22.67 61.44 -3.09
N GLY A 7 -22.36 60.38 -2.36
CA GLY A 7 -22.62 60.30 -0.92
C GLY A 7 -22.75 58.89 -0.38
N ALA A 8 -21.64 58.13 -0.34
CA ALA A 8 -21.46 57.02 0.61
C ALA A 8 -20.04 56.37 0.58
N MET A 9 -19.00 57.05 0.06
CA MET A 9 -17.61 56.56 0.14
C MET A 9 -16.77 57.48 1.03
N LEU A 10 -17.09 57.53 2.32
CA LEU A 10 -16.28 58.24 3.31
C LEU A 10 -16.29 57.66 4.75
N PRO A 11 -16.59 56.36 5.00
CA PRO A 11 -16.18 55.75 6.28
C PRO A 11 -15.46 54.39 6.19
N LEU A 12 -14.88 54.01 5.04
CA LEU A 12 -14.13 52.74 4.91
C LEU A 12 -12.61 52.90 4.76
N LEU A 13 -12.11 54.13 4.64
CA LEU A 13 -10.67 54.42 4.59
C LEU A 13 -10.02 54.71 5.96
N PHE A 14 -10.80 54.71 7.04
CA PHE A 14 -10.30 54.97 8.40
C PHE A 14 -10.09 53.71 9.25
N LEU A 15 -10.43 52.52 8.73
CA LEU A 15 -10.19 51.22 9.38
C LEU A 15 -8.97 50.47 8.85
N PHE A 16 -8.25 51.03 7.87
CA PHE A 16 -7.05 50.42 7.28
C PHE A 16 -5.72 51.04 7.76
N PHE A 17 -5.74 52.02 8.66
CA PHE A 17 -4.54 52.75 9.13
C PHE A 17 -4.24 52.65 10.64
N VAL A 18 -4.88 51.73 11.39
CA VAL A 18 -4.58 51.49 12.83
C VAL A 18 -4.17 50.02 13.11
N GLY A 19 -3.60 49.32 12.13
CA GLY A 19 -3.24 47.90 12.26
C GLY A 19 -1.83 47.52 11.82
N LEU A 20 -0.94 48.47 11.60
CA LEU A 20 0.41 48.23 11.05
C LEU A 20 1.46 49.05 11.81
N GLU A 21 1.59 48.78 13.11
CA GLU A 21 2.80 49.16 13.87
C GLU A 21 2.89 48.45 15.24
N VAL A 22 2.92 47.11 15.27
CA VAL A 22 3.58 46.34 16.34
C VAL A 22 4.05 45.00 15.76
N GLY A 23 5.37 44.73 15.75
CA GLY A 23 5.85 43.34 15.64
C GLY A 23 7.14 43.05 14.85
N ALA A 24 8.06 44.00 14.64
CA ALA A 24 9.45 43.65 14.39
C ALA A 24 10.15 43.40 15.74
N GLY A 25 10.68 42.19 15.94
CA GLY A 25 11.67 41.89 16.99
C GLY A 25 11.12 41.53 18.37
N HIS A 26 10.84 40.25 18.59
CA HIS A 26 10.93 39.67 19.94
C HIS A 26 12.16 38.76 20.04
N PRO A 27 13.28 39.24 20.61
CA PRO A 27 14.30 38.36 21.15
C PRO A 27 13.79 37.80 22.48
N GLY A 28 13.74 36.47 22.59
CA GLY A 28 13.59 35.78 23.87
C GLY A 28 12.21 35.91 24.54
N LEU A 29 11.28 35.05 24.15
CA LEU A 29 10.30 34.54 25.12
C LEU A 29 11.07 33.67 26.12
N SER A 30 11.61 34.34 27.13
CA SER A 30 12.28 33.69 28.25
C SER A 30 11.27 32.84 29.02
N LEU A 31 11.57 31.54 29.15
CA LEU A 31 10.87 30.55 29.98
C LEU A 31 10.71 31.01 31.46
N GLU A 32 11.39 32.08 31.88
CA GLU A 32 11.25 32.68 33.21
C GLU A 32 9.82 33.12 33.54
N ARG A 33 9.05 33.60 32.56
CA ARG A 33 7.70 34.16 32.82
C ARG A 33 6.68 33.10 33.28
N PHE A 34 6.97 31.81 33.05
CA PHE A 34 6.11 30.69 33.47
C PHE A 34 6.64 29.93 34.69
N ARG A 35 7.83 30.26 35.22
CA ARG A 35 8.41 29.58 36.40
C ARG A 35 7.52 29.69 37.64
N GLY A 36 6.77 30.77 37.80
CA GLY A 36 5.86 30.97 38.94
C GLY A 36 4.55 30.16 38.89
N HIS A 37 4.14 29.66 37.72
CA HIS A 37 2.85 28.97 37.56
C HIS A 37 2.95 27.43 37.58
N LEU A 38 4.16 26.89 37.45
CA LEU A 38 4.41 25.46 37.44
C LEU A 38 4.78 25.01 38.85
N ARG A 39 3.81 24.51 39.62
CA ARG A 39 4.01 23.98 40.98
C ARG A 39 4.81 22.66 41.05
N CYS A 40 5.22 22.13 39.90
CA CYS A 40 6.03 20.92 39.84
C CYS A 40 7.52 21.31 39.86
N PRO A 41 8.31 20.85 40.85
CA PRO A 41 9.72 21.22 41.01
C PRO A 41 10.62 20.78 39.84
N TYR A 42 10.10 19.96 38.93
CA TYR A 42 10.82 19.41 37.77
C TYR A 42 10.30 19.90 36.42
N ALA A 43 9.34 20.83 36.40
CA ALA A 43 8.67 21.25 35.18
C ALA A 43 9.62 21.89 34.16
N SER A 44 10.66 22.60 34.61
CA SER A 44 11.67 23.18 33.71
C SER A 44 12.44 22.10 32.95
N VAL A 45 12.84 21.02 33.63
CA VAL A 45 13.59 19.92 33.03
C VAL A 45 12.72 19.16 32.02
N TRP A 46 11.43 18.98 32.33
CA TRP A 46 10.44 18.37 31.44
C TRP A 46 10.17 19.19 30.18
N LEU A 47 9.97 20.50 30.33
CA LEU A 47 9.70 21.41 29.20
C LEU A 47 10.94 21.59 28.30
N GLU A 48 12.13 21.56 28.89
CA GLU A 48 13.37 21.79 28.15
C GLU A 48 13.89 20.53 27.43
N HIS A 49 13.62 19.34 27.96
CA HIS A 49 14.22 18.10 27.44
C HIS A 49 13.20 17.04 26.99
N GLY A 50 11.91 17.26 27.23
CA GLY A 50 10.88 16.24 27.05
C GLY A 50 10.89 15.20 28.19
N PRO A 51 9.79 14.45 28.38
CA PRO A 51 9.58 13.60 29.55
C PRO A 51 10.63 12.51 29.74
N GLU A 52 11.06 11.85 28.66
CA GLU A 52 12.01 10.72 28.75
C GLU A 52 13.43 11.17 29.16
N ARG A 53 13.96 12.20 28.51
CA ARG A 53 15.28 12.75 28.86
C ARG A 53 15.27 13.47 30.20
N ALA A 54 14.13 14.03 30.61
CA ALA A 54 13.99 14.60 31.94
C ALA A 54 14.05 13.53 33.04
N VAL A 55 13.47 12.35 32.82
CA VAL A 55 13.58 11.19 33.75
C VAL A 55 15.03 10.76 33.93
N ASP A 56 15.81 10.71 32.84
CA ASP A 56 17.23 10.36 32.88
C ASP A 56 18.05 11.44 33.61
N LYS A 57 17.84 12.72 33.27
CA LYS A 57 18.56 13.85 33.89
C LYS A 57 18.24 14.05 35.37
N LEU A 58 17.03 13.70 35.80
CA LEU A 58 16.61 13.78 37.20
C LEU A 58 17.06 12.57 38.02
N GLY A 59 17.74 11.58 37.42
CA GLY A 59 18.17 10.37 38.11
C GLY A 59 17.00 9.49 38.58
N LEU A 60 15.77 9.78 38.13
CA LEU A 60 14.56 9.09 38.57
C LEU A 60 14.51 7.65 38.05
N ARG A 61 15.28 7.31 37.02
CA ARG A 61 15.35 5.95 36.48
C ARG A 61 15.92 4.92 37.46
N GLN A 62 16.73 5.36 38.43
CA GLN A 62 17.31 4.48 39.46
C GLN A 62 16.53 4.50 40.78
N GLN A 63 15.62 5.47 40.98
CA GLN A 63 14.92 5.67 42.25
C GLN A 63 13.45 5.23 42.24
N VAL A 64 12.89 4.86 41.08
CA VAL A 64 11.53 4.30 41.00
C VAL A 64 11.60 2.78 40.95
N THR A 65 11.80 2.15 42.12
CA THR A 65 11.29 0.79 42.35
C THR A 65 9.77 0.89 42.46
N TRP A 66 9.07 0.72 41.33
CA TRP A 66 7.63 0.52 41.35
C TRP A 66 7.29 -0.66 42.27
N PRO A 67 6.38 -0.50 43.25
CA PRO A 67 5.95 -1.62 44.08
C PRO A 67 5.29 -2.69 43.22
N GLN A 68 5.73 -3.92 43.42
CA GLN A 68 5.25 -5.16 42.81
C GLN A 68 3.80 -5.50 43.19
N HIS A 69 2.81 -4.68 42.81
CA HIS A 69 1.39 -4.94 43.10
C HIS A 69 0.53 -5.23 41.85
N ARG A 70 1.09 -5.94 40.85
CA ARG A 70 0.29 -6.57 39.77
C ARG A 70 0.90 -7.84 39.17
N ARG A 71 1.49 -8.69 40.01
CA ARG A 71 1.55 -10.15 39.82
C ARG A 71 0.92 -10.71 41.09
N LEU A 72 -0.25 -11.34 41.08
CA LEU A 72 -0.54 -12.64 40.51
C LEU A 72 -2.05 -12.69 40.19
N ILE A 73 -2.43 -12.72 38.91
CA ILE A 73 -3.43 -13.74 38.57
C ILE A 73 -2.63 -15.02 38.74
N GLU A 74 -3.02 -15.84 39.72
CA GLU A 74 -2.29 -17.06 40.04
C GLU A 74 -2.05 -17.84 38.75
N ASP A 75 -0.83 -18.35 38.60
CA ASP A 75 -0.35 -19.17 37.48
C ASP A 75 -1.02 -20.56 37.48
N VAL A 76 -2.29 -20.61 37.91
CA VAL A 76 -3.11 -21.80 38.08
C VAL A 76 -3.64 -22.17 36.71
N THR A 77 -3.05 -23.24 36.17
CA THR A 77 -3.59 -23.92 35.01
C THR A 77 -4.92 -24.55 35.40
N TRP A 78 -5.98 -24.10 34.74
CA TRP A 78 -7.34 -24.62 34.90
C TRP A 78 -7.45 -26.03 34.31
N GLY A 79 -6.77 -26.27 33.19
CA GLY A 79 -6.69 -27.56 32.51
C GLY A 79 -5.93 -27.47 31.19
N SER A 80 -5.72 -28.60 30.54
CA SER A 80 -5.06 -28.69 29.23
C SER A 80 -5.97 -29.31 28.18
N CYS A 81 -5.68 -29.01 26.92
CA CYS A 81 -6.34 -29.54 25.74
C CYS A 81 -5.29 -30.06 24.78
N THR A 82 -5.32 -31.35 24.49
CA THR A 82 -4.41 -31.99 23.55
C THR A 82 -5.14 -32.32 22.26
N PHE A 83 -4.60 -31.92 21.10
CA PHE A 83 -5.23 -32.12 19.80
C PHE A 83 -4.17 -32.37 18.72
N VAL A 84 -4.56 -32.95 17.59
CA VAL A 84 -3.67 -33.09 16.43
C VAL A 84 -3.76 -31.84 15.57
N ASN A 85 -2.66 -31.11 15.44
CA ASN A 85 -2.60 -29.92 14.59
C ASN A 85 -2.65 -30.34 13.11
N SER A 86 -3.65 -29.85 12.37
CA SER A 86 -3.87 -30.25 10.97
C SER A 86 -2.74 -29.86 10.01
N PHE A 87 -1.87 -28.92 10.37
CA PHE A 87 -0.73 -28.55 9.54
C PHE A 87 0.48 -29.46 9.79
N SER A 88 0.89 -29.61 11.05
CA SER A 88 2.06 -30.43 11.39
C SER A 88 1.74 -31.93 11.44
N GLN A 89 0.47 -32.30 11.52
CA GLN A 89 0.00 -33.66 11.81
C GLN A 89 0.59 -34.22 13.12
N GLN A 90 1.03 -33.34 14.02
CA GLN A 90 1.58 -33.68 15.32
C GLN A 90 0.62 -33.29 16.43
N GLU A 91 0.72 -34.02 17.54
CA GLU A 91 0.02 -33.68 18.76
C GLU A 91 0.52 -32.32 19.28
N THR A 92 -0.41 -31.44 19.63
CA THR A 92 -0.14 -30.12 20.19
C THR A 92 -0.95 -30.00 21.48
N CYS A 93 -0.36 -29.38 22.49
CA CYS A 93 -1.01 -29.17 23.78
C CYS A 93 -1.20 -27.69 24.06
N MET A 94 -2.40 -27.33 24.51
CA MET A 94 -2.81 -25.99 24.90
C MET A 94 -3.28 -25.97 26.34
N GLU A 95 -2.83 -25.01 27.14
CA GLU A 95 -3.27 -24.78 28.51
C GLU A 95 -4.30 -23.66 28.58
N PHE A 96 -5.32 -23.88 29.41
CA PHE A 96 -6.26 -22.88 29.86
C PHE A 96 -5.84 -22.42 31.25
N ARG A 97 -5.66 -21.11 31.45
CA ARG A 97 -5.15 -20.55 32.71
C ARG A 97 -6.07 -19.46 33.25
N GLY A 98 -6.12 -19.38 34.58
CA GLY A 98 -6.94 -18.41 35.30
C GLY A 98 -8.39 -18.85 35.53
N ALA A 99 -9.06 -18.16 36.46
CA ALA A 99 -10.39 -18.50 36.96
C ALA A 99 -11.54 -18.18 35.98
N ALA A 100 -11.25 -17.55 34.83
CA ALA A 100 -12.26 -17.24 33.82
C ALA A 100 -12.78 -18.48 33.07
N TRP A 101 -12.03 -19.59 33.12
CA TRP A 101 -12.43 -20.83 32.47
C TRP A 101 -13.43 -21.63 33.30
N THR A 102 -14.45 -22.16 32.62
CA THR A 102 -15.46 -23.08 33.16
C THR A 102 -15.37 -24.38 32.39
N ASP A 103 -15.95 -25.47 32.94
CA ASP A 103 -15.96 -26.77 32.24
C ASP A 103 -16.58 -26.65 30.85
N ALA A 104 -17.66 -25.88 30.73
CA ALA A 104 -18.34 -25.63 29.46
C ALA A 104 -17.49 -24.79 28.50
N SER A 105 -16.90 -23.68 28.95
CA SER A 105 -16.14 -22.78 28.06
C SER A 105 -14.83 -23.40 27.60
N ALA A 106 -14.12 -24.11 28.47
CA ALA A 106 -12.89 -24.81 28.10
C ALA A 106 -13.17 -26.01 27.18
N LYS A 107 -14.27 -26.75 27.40
CA LYS A 107 -14.70 -27.84 26.50
C LYS A 107 -15.07 -27.30 25.12
N ALA A 108 -15.87 -26.25 25.06
CA ALA A 108 -16.24 -25.63 23.78
C ALA A 108 -15.02 -25.11 23.02
N ARG A 109 -14.03 -24.53 23.73
CA ARG A 109 -12.77 -24.09 23.14
C ARG A 109 -11.90 -25.26 22.68
N CYS A 110 -11.80 -26.32 23.48
CA CYS A 110 -11.02 -27.52 23.17
C CYS A 110 -11.62 -28.34 22.02
N ASP A 111 -12.95 -28.40 21.91
CA ASP A 111 -13.66 -29.02 20.78
C ASP A 111 -13.40 -28.29 19.45
N LYS A 112 -12.85 -27.08 19.53
CA LYS A 112 -12.45 -26.26 18.39
C LYS A 112 -11.00 -25.80 18.54
N ALA A 113 -10.14 -26.62 19.16
CA ALA A 113 -8.80 -26.23 19.57
C ALA A 113 -8.01 -25.57 18.42
N PHE A 114 -8.07 -26.17 17.22
CA PHE A 114 -7.44 -25.63 16.03
C PHE A 114 -8.22 -26.02 14.77
N MET A 115 -8.63 -25.04 13.95
CA MET A 115 -9.42 -25.25 12.72
C MET A 115 -10.62 -26.22 12.88
N ASN A 116 -11.36 -26.10 13.99
CA ASN A 116 -12.47 -27.01 14.35
C ASN A 116 -12.08 -28.48 14.56
N VAL A 117 -10.80 -28.79 14.79
CA VAL A 117 -10.36 -30.09 15.30
C VAL A 117 -10.65 -30.17 16.79
N ALA A 118 -11.39 -31.21 17.17
CA ALA A 118 -11.68 -31.50 18.57
C ALA A 118 -10.45 -32.07 19.27
N GLY A 119 -10.09 -31.46 20.40
CA GLY A 119 -9.07 -31.95 21.31
C GLY A 119 -9.65 -32.74 22.49
N THR A 120 -8.75 -33.31 23.27
CA THR A 120 -9.05 -33.99 24.54
C THR A 120 -8.78 -33.05 25.69
N LEU A 121 -9.83 -32.64 26.40
CA LEU A 121 -9.74 -31.76 27.57
C LEU A 121 -9.43 -32.55 28.85
N VAL A 122 -8.41 -32.11 29.58
CA VAL A 122 -8.05 -32.64 30.90
C VAL A 122 -8.06 -31.50 31.92
N LYS A 123 -9.11 -31.46 32.77
CA LYS A 123 -9.21 -30.47 33.85
C LYS A 123 -8.08 -30.67 34.86
N GLY A 124 -7.42 -29.58 35.24
CA GLY A 124 -6.20 -29.59 36.07
C GLY A 124 -4.96 -30.17 35.37
N GLY A 125 -5.07 -30.59 34.10
CA GLY A 125 -3.94 -31.03 33.30
C GLY A 125 -3.03 -29.85 32.93
N ALA A 126 -1.74 -30.14 32.77
CA ALA A 126 -0.73 -29.21 32.27
C ALA A 126 -0.08 -29.80 31.02
N CYS A 127 0.37 -28.92 30.12
CA CYS A 127 1.11 -29.33 28.95
C CYS A 127 2.57 -29.57 29.31
N THR A 128 3.10 -30.73 28.92
CA THR A 128 4.51 -31.09 29.19
C THR A 128 5.14 -31.65 27.94
N SER A 129 6.39 -31.24 27.67
CA SER A 129 7.20 -31.78 26.59
C SER A 129 8.68 -31.62 26.90
N SER A 130 9.48 -32.62 26.56
CA SER A 130 10.94 -32.55 26.61
C SER A 130 11.51 -31.66 25.50
N GLN A 131 10.72 -31.34 24.47
CA GLN A 131 11.10 -30.49 23.33
C GLN A 131 10.54 -29.07 23.44
N ALA A 132 9.96 -28.68 24.59
CA ALA A 132 9.39 -27.35 24.79
C ALA A 132 10.43 -26.24 24.50
N GLY A 133 10.15 -25.41 23.50
CA GLY A 133 10.86 -24.17 23.22
C GLY A 133 10.19 -22.94 23.82
N GLY A 134 8.91 -23.03 24.19
CA GLY A 134 8.23 -21.92 24.84
C GLY A 134 6.73 -22.06 24.78
N TRP A 135 6.05 -20.96 25.09
CA TRP A 135 4.61 -20.86 25.08
C TRP A 135 4.18 -19.80 24.10
N CYS A 136 3.20 -20.11 23.25
CA CYS A 136 2.49 -19.09 22.52
C CYS A 136 1.26 -18.66 23.33
N GLU A 137 1.32 -17.46 23.90
CA GLU A 137 0.24 -16.91 24.72
C GLU A 137 -0.74 -16.12 23.87
N VAL A 138 -2.02 -16.45 23.99
CA VAL A 138 -3.12 -15.69 23.40
C VAL A 138 -4.11 -15.27 24.50
N GLN A 139 -5.01 -14.35 24.19
CA GLN A 139 -5.99 -13.82 25.15
C GLN A 139 -5.37 -13.33 26.46
N GLN A 140 -4.29 -12.54 26.38
CA GLN A 140 -3.58 -12.02 27.55
C GLN A 140 -3.06 -13.12 28.50
N GLY A 141 -2.69 -14.28 27.95
CA GLY A 141 -2.12 -15.40 28.71
C GLY A 141 -3.15 -16.35 29.33
N ALA A 142 -4.45 -16.10 29.12
CA ALA A 142 -5.52 -17.02 29.53
C ALA A 142 -5.47 -18.35 28.76
N GLU A 143 -4.85 -18.37 27.59
CA GLU A 143 -4.61 -19.55 26.77
C GLU A 143 -3.13 -19.58 26.35
N ARG A 144 -2.45 -20.72 26.56
CA ARG A 144 -1.03 -20.90 26.20
C ARG A 144 -0.86 -22.19 25.41
N THR A 145 -0.43 -22.11 24.16
CA THR A 145 -0.08 -23.30 23.38
C THR A 145 1.39 -23.62 23.55
N LEU A 146 1.73 -24.86 23.91
CA LEU A 146 3.10 -25.30 24.05
C LEU A 146 3.74 -25.39 22.66
N MET A 147 4.83 -24.67 22.46
CA MET A 147 5.59 -24.64 21.20
C MET A 147 6.82 -25.51 21.36
N GLU A 148 6.96 -26.53 20.53
CA GLU A 148 8.08 -27.48 20.57
C GLU A 148 9.13 -27.17 19.51
N VAL A 149 10.41 -27.27 19.89
CA VAL A 149 11.55 -27.19 18.98
C VAL A 149 11.61 -28.49 18.18
N ALA A 150 11.17 -28.45 16.93
CA ALA A 150 11.37 -29.52 15.98
C ALA A 150 12.78 -29.45 15.36
N ALA A 151 13.24 -30.51 14.70
CA ALA A 151 14.59 -30.61 14.11
C ALA A 151 14.97 -29.45 13.15
N ASN A 152 13.98 -28.74 12.59
CA ASN A 152 14.15 -27.62 11.65
C ASN A 152 13.52 -26.30 12.13
N MET A 153 13.15 -26.19 13.42
CA MET A 153 12.56 -24.97 13.99
C MET A 153 13.36 -24.50 15.21
N ASP A 154 14.00 -23.34 15.11
CA ASP A 154 14.65 -22.66 16.22
C ASP A 154 13.68 -21.74 17.01
N CYS A 155 14.20 -21.12 18.07
CA CYS A 155 13.41 -20.23 18.94
C CYS A 155 12.85 -18.99 18.21
N ALA A 156 13.54 -18.50 17.18
CA ALA A 156 13.06 -17.36 16.40
C ALA A 156 11.91 -17.80 15.49
N GLN A 157 12.01 -18.98 14.87
CA GLN A 157 10.94 -19.58 14.09
C GLN A 157 9.71 -19.89 14.96
N LEU A 158 9.88 -20.39 16.19
CA LEU A 158 8.78 -20.56 17.13
C LEU A 158 8.13 -19.22 17.52
N THR A 159 8.95 -18.17 17.68
CA THR A 159 8.45 -16.81 17.92
C THR A 159 7.62 -16.33 16.73
N SER A 160 8.17 -16.37 15.51
CA SER A 160 7.47 -15.98 14.29
C SER A 160 6.20 -16.80 14.06
N ALA A 161 6.24 -18.11 14.30
CA ALA A 161 5.08 -18.97 14.16
C ALA A 161 3.97 -18.60 15.14
N CYS A 162 4.33 -18.31 16.39
CA CYS A 162 3.36 -17.83 17.39
C CYS A 162 2.70 -16.51 16.97
N VAL A 163 3.48 -15.56 16.44
CA VAL A 163 2.95 -14.28 15.96
C VAL A 163 2.08 -14.44 14.71
N GLN A 164 2.59 -15.14 13.70
CA GLN A 164 1.97 -15.21 12.39
C GLN A 164 0.69 -16.06 12.38
N TRP A 165 0.72 -17.22 13.04
CA TRP A 165 -0.35 -18.21 12.92
C TRP A 165 -1.33 -18.16 14.07
N SER A 166 -0.83 -17.93 15.29
CA SER A 166 -1.65 -17.90 16.50
C SER A 166 -2.00 -16.48 16.95
N GLN A 167 -1.43 -15.45 16.31
CA GLN A 167 -1.58 -14.05 16.72
C GLN A 167 -1.25 -13.83 18.20
N GLY A 168 -0.29 -14.61 18.71
CA GLY A 168 0.07 -14.67 20.12
C GLY A 168 1.41 -14.01 20.44
N THR A 169 1.69 -13.88 21.73
CA THR A 169 3.00 -13.48 22.24
C THR A 169 3.80 -14.72 22.61
N PHE A 170 4.99 -14.88 22.04
CA PHE A 170 5.87 -15.98 22.39
C PHE A 170 6.57 -15.67 23.72
N VAL A 171 6.42 -16.58 24.69
CA VAL A 171 7.13 -16.55 25.96
C VAL A 171 8.10 -17.72 25.97
N ALA A 172 9.38 -17.40 25.80
CA ALA A 172 10.46 -18.38 25.78
C ALA A 172 10.46 -19.23 27.06
N ALA A 173 10.54 -20.54 26.90
CA ALA A 173 10.63 -21.51 28.00
C ALA A 173 11.48 -22.70 27.54
N GLY A 174 11.72 -23.68 28.41
CA GLY A 174 12.49 -24.88 28.08
C GLY A 174 13.80 -24.57 27.35
N SER A 175 13.99 -25.09 26.14
CA SER A 175 15.22 -24.94 25.36
C SER A 175 15.49 -23.52 24.86
N CYS A 176 14.49 -22.63 24.81
CA CYS A 176 14.69 -21.22 24.43
C CYS A 176 14.84 -20.28 25.63
N ALA A 177 14.68 -20.76 26.87
CA ALA A 177 14.75 -19.91 28.06
C ALA A 177 16.16 -19.34 28.33
N SER A 178 17.21 -19.96 27.78
CA SER A 178 18.62 -19.69 28.12
C SER A 178 19.37 -18.77 27.14
N LYS A 179 18.72 -18.28 26.06
CA LYS A 179 19.34 -17.33 25.13
C LYS A 179 19.00 -15.89 25.54
N ASP A 180 19.82 -15.33 26.43
CA ASP A 180 19.82 -13.91 26.80
C ASP A 180 20.04 -13.04 25.54
N THR A 181 18.94 -12.64 24.90
CA THR A 181 18.96 -11.77 23.72
C THR A 181 18.71 -10.35 24.20
N THR A 182 19.78 -9.55 24.24
CA THR A 182 19.68 -8.11 24.47
C THR A 182 18.83 -7.50 23.34
N PRO A 183 17.76 -6.73 23.63
CA PRO A 183 16.91 -6.18 22.58
C PRO A 183 17.66 -5.09 21.79
N PRO A 184 17.77 -5.19 20.46
CA PRO A 184 18.42 -4.17 19.65
C PRO A 184 17.53 -2.91 19.51
N ILE A 185 18.19 -1.76 19.49
CA ILE A 185 17.61 -0.42 19.34
C ILE A 185 16.89 -0.32 17.99
N THR A 186 15.59 -0.01 18.02
CA THR A 186 14.67 -0.02 16.88
C THR A 186 14.72 1.30 16.10
N THR A 187 15.08 1.24 14.82
CA THR A 187 14.79 2.31 13.84
C THR A 187 13.61 1.82 12.99
N THR A 188 12.51 2.56 13.01
CA THR A 188 11.17 2.12 12.59
C THR A 188 10.97 2.13 11.07
N THR A 189 11.07 0.95 10.44
CA THR A 189 10.25 0.57 9.26
C THR A 189 10.12 -0.97 9.12
N ALA A 190 10.16 -1.70 10.24
CA ALA A 190 9.72 -3.08 10.31
C ALA A 190 8.23 -3.11 10.71
N MET A 191 7.43 -3.96 10.07
CA MET A 191 6.09 -4.31 10.57
C MET A 191 6.28 -4.90 11.98
N PRO A 192 5.74 -4.27 13.04
CA PRO A 192 5.96 -4.73 14.40
C PRO A 192 5.27 -6.07 14.59
N SER A 193 6.05 -7.15 14.66
CA SER A 193 5.59 -8.41 15.25
C SER A 193 5.25 -8.13 16.72
N ASN A 194 3.99 -8.33 17.10
CA ASN A 194 3.41 -8.12 18.44
C ASN A 194 3.14 -6.68 18.91
N GLY A 195 3.17 -5.70 18.02
CA GLY A 195 2.40 -4.47 18.25
C GLY A 195 0.98 -4.65 17.72
N ALA A 196 -0.05 -4.17 18.43
CA ALA A 196 -1.32 -3.89 17.77
C ALA A 196 -0.99 -3.09 16.51
N VAL A 197 -1.39 -3.60 15.33
CA VAL A 197 -1.12 -2.92 14.05
C VAL A 197 -1.57 -1.48 14.23
N ALA A 198 -0.64 -0.55 14.02
CA ALA A 198 -0.94 0.84 14.24
C ALA A 198 -2.06 1.28 13.29
N ASN A 199 -2.87 2.23 13.75
CA ASN A 199 -3.71 2.99 12.84
C ASN A 199 -2.85 3.54 11.70
N CYS A 200 -3.45 3.74 10.53
CA CYS A 200 -2.80 4.31 9.35
C CYS A 200 -1.74 3.41 8.70
N THR A 201 -1.62 2.15 9.11
CA THR A 201 -0.76 1.18 8.43
C THR A 201 -1.33 0.88 7.06
N ILE A 202 -0.49 0.87 6.02
CA ILE A 202 -0.91 0.71 4.62
C ILE A 202 -0.60 -0.70 4.14
N ALA A 203 -1.47 -1.25 3.29
CA ALA A 203 -1.17 -2.46 2.56
C ALA A 203 -0.39 -2.09 1.29
N PRO A 204 0.66 -2.83 0.94
CA PRO A 204 1.19 -2.85 -0.42
C PRO A 204 0.19 -3.58 -1.33
N GLY A 205 -0.88 -2.87 -1.72
CA GLY A 205 -1.97 -3.38 -2.56
C GLY A 205 -1.74 -3.13 -4.06
N PRO A 206 -2.49 -3.84 -4.93
CA PRO A 206 -2.39 -3.75 -6.39
C PRO A 206 -2.50 -2.30 -6.86
N ILE A 207 -3.45 -1.52 -6.36
CA ILE A 207 -3.62 -0.10 -6.69
C ILE A 207 -2.57 0.79 -6.01
N GLY A 208 -1.28 0.51 -6.18
CA GLY A 208 -0.22 1.41 -5.76
C GLY A 208 -0.26 1.77 -4.28
N ALA A 209 -0.38 0.75 -3.42
CA ALA A 209 -0.52 0.94 -1.98
C ALA A 209 -1.70 1.82 -1.55
N ALA A 210 -2.73 2.10 -2.36
CA ALA A 210 -3.88 2.94 -1.99
C ALA A 210 -4.72 2.44 -0.79
N HIS A 211 -4.40 1.27 -0.25
CA HIS A 211 -5.18 0.56 0.75
C HIS A 211 -4.56 0.64 2.14
N GLN A 212 -5.42 0.59 3.15
CA GLN A 212 -5.05 0.30 4.52
C GLN A 212 -4.62 -1.17 4.63
N LEU A 213 -3.77 -1.50 5.59
CA LEU A 213 -3.50 -2.89 5.94
C LEU A 213 -4.78 -3.51 6.47
N ALA A 214 -5.13 -4.73 6.06
CA ALA A 214 -6.35 -5.42 6.49
C ALA A 214 -6.49 -5.49 8.01
N ALA A 215 -5.37 -5.73 8.71
CA ALA A 215 -5.30 -5.79 10.17
C ALA A 215 -5.24 -4.40 10.84
N SER A 216 -5.19 -3.30 10.08
CA SER A 216 -5.22 -1.96 10.66
C SER A 216 -6.60 -1.70 11.28
N PRO A 217 -6.66 -1.17 12.52
CA PRO A 217 -7.93 -0.78 13.13
C PRO A 217 -8.63 0.33 12.34
N GLY A 218 -7.89 1.09 11.52
CA GLY A 218 -8.41 2.09 10.61
C GLY A 218 -7.48 3.28 10.45
N TYR A 219 -7.98 4.34 9.80
CA TYR A 219 -7.25 5.56 9.51
C TYR A 219 -7.63 6.72 10.44
N LYS A 220 -6.69 7.61 10.70
CA LYS A 220 -6.91 8.85 11.46
C LYS A 220 -6.71 10.07 10.60
N PHE A 221 -7.34 11.19 10.96
CA PHE A 221 -7.13 12.45 10.26
C PHE A 221 -5.71 13.00 10.49
N ASP A 222 -5.13 12.70 11.66
CA ASP A 222 -3.82 13.14 12.10
C ASP A 222 -2.80 12.00 12.12
N CYS A 223 -2.85 11.10 11.14
CA CYS A 223 -1.84 10.04 10.99
C CYS A 223 -0.44 10.64 10.95
N LYS A 224 0.28 10.56 12.07
CA LYS A 224 1.55 11.26 12.23
C LYS A 224 2.60 10.77 11.24
N GLY A 225 3.28 11.71 10.59
CA GLY A 225 4.35 11.42 9.64
C GLY A 225 3.87 10.96 8.26
N THR A 226 2.56 10.97 8.00
CA THR A 226 2.05 10.73 6.64
C THR A 226 2.04 12.03 5.83
N PRO A 227 2.19 11.97 4.49
CA PRO A 227 2.18 13.18 3.66
C PRO A 227 0.92 14.03 3.82
N ALA A 228 -0.22 13.39 4.08
CA ALA A 228 -1.50 14.07 4.22
C ALA A 228 -1.91 14.34 5.67
N GLU A 229 -1.00 14.23 6.65
CA GLU A 229 -1.32 14.47 8.06
C GLU A 229 -2.08 15.80 8.22
N LYS A 230 -3.33 15.74 8.68
CA LYS A 230 -4.23 16.91 8.84
C LYS A 230 -4.55 17.70 7.56
N SER A 231 -4.36 17.12 6.38
CA SER A 231 -4.80 17.76 5.14
C SER A 231 -6.33 17.88 5.11
N PRO A 232 -6.90 19.06 4.82
CA PRO A 232 -8.34 19.24 4.72
C PRO A 232 -8.93 18.60 3.45
N TYR A 233 -8.09 18.15 2.51
CA TYR A 233 -8.51 17.55 1.25
C TYR A 233 -8.49 16.03 1.27
N MET A 234 -8.12 15.39 2.38
CA MET A 234 -8.36 13.96 2.52
C MET A 234 -9.85 13.66 2.42
N TRP A 235 -10.21 12.48 1.94
CA TRP A 235 -11.59 12.03 2.10
C TRP A 235 -11.97 12.06 3.58
N PRO A 236 -13.19 12.49 3.93
CA PRO A 236 -13.68 12.37 5.29
C PRO A 236 -13.55 10.91 5.76
N LEU A 237 -13.28 10.70 7.04
CA LEU A 237 -13.13 9.33 7.55
C LEU A 237 -14.45 8.56 7.57
N ARG A 238 -15.56 9.29 7.72
CA ARG A 238 -16.90 8.75 7.92
C ARG A 238 -17.88 9.49 7.02
N TRP A 239 -18.22 8.91 5.88
CA TRP A 239 -19.11 9.58 4.94
C TRP A 239 -19.84 8.63 4.01
N ALA A 240 -20.88 9.14 3.37
CA ALA A 240 -21.61 8.47 2.31
C ALA A 240 -21.89 9.43 1.16
N ALA A 241 -22.13 8.87 -0.03
CA ALA A 241 -22.58 9.61 -1.21
C ALA A 241 -23.29 8.68 -2.18
N ASP A 242 -24.21 9.24 -2.96
CA ASP A 242 -24.70 8.57 -4.17
C ASP A 242 -23.59 8.57 -5.21
N VAL A 243 -23.44 7.45 -5.92
CA VAL A 243 -22.44 7.29 -6.97
C VAL A 243 -23.09 6.95 -8.29
N GLU A 244 -22.68 7.66 -9.34
CA GLU A 244 -22.94 7.29 -10.73
C GLU A 244 -21.60 6.97 -11.39
N SER A 245 -21.47 5.77 -11.92
CA SER A 245 -20.28 5.25 -12.57
C SER A 245 -20.58 4.96 -14.03
N ARG A 246 -19.74 5.43 -14.94
CA ARG A 246 -19.84 5.15 -16.39
C ARG A 246 -18.50 4.67 -16.91
N SER A 247 -18.45 3.46 -17.42
CA SER A 247 -17.26 2.90 -18.07
C SER A 247 -17.36 3.09 -19.58
N MET A 248 -16.29 3.61 -20.18
CA MET A 248 -16.22 3.97 -21.60
C MET A 248 -15.31 3.00 -22.33
N ARG A 249 -15.74 2.58 -23.52
CA ARG A 249 -14.93 1.69 -24.38
C ARG A 249 -13.57 2.31 -24.62
N PHE A 250 -12.49 1.53 -24.51
CA PHE A 250 -11.15 2.00 -24.88
C PHE A 250 -11.12 2.69 -26.27
N GLY A 251 -10.40 3.82 -26.36
CA GLY A 251 -10.28 4.64 -27.57
C GLY A 251 -11.58 5.32 -28.03
N SER A 252 -12.58 5.45 -27.16
CA SER A 252 -13.91 5.95 -27.53
C SER A 252 -14.66 6.57 -26.33
N ASP A 253 -15.43 7.63 -26.56
CA ASP A 253 -16.30 8.23 -25.52
C ASP A 253 -17.64 7.48 -25.33
N VAL A 254 -17.76 6.27 -25.88
CA VAL A 254 -19.02 5.50 -25.86
C VAL A 254 -19.09 4.72 -24.56
N VAL A 255 -20.09 5.03 -23.74
CA VAL A 255 -20.40 4.31 -22.51
C VAL A 255 -20.80 2.86 -22.84
N GLN A 256 -20.11 1.89 -22.23
CA GLN A 256 -20.37 0.46 -22.36
C GLN A 256 -21.08 -0.12 -21.14
N TYR A 257 -20.81 0.45 -19.97
CA TYR A 257 -21.37 0.02 -18.71
C TYR A 257 -21.70 1.22 -17.84
N GLU A 258 -22.86 1.17 -17.20
CA GLU A 258 -23.27 2.15 -16.21
C GLU A 258 -23.63 1.46 -14.92
N ALA A 259 -23.30 2.08 -13.79
CA ALA A 259 -23.77 1.68 -12.48
C ALA A 259 -24.22 2.89 -11.67
N LYS A 260 -25.29 2.74 -10.90
CA LYS A 260 -25.75 3.73 -9.92
C LYS A 260 -25.94 3.05 -8.59
N GLY A 261 -25.57 3.76 -7.54
CA GLY A 261 -25.56 3.21 -6.21
C GLY A 261 -25.35 4.26 -5.13
N ARG A 262 -25.08 3.77 -3.92
CA ARG A 262 -24.66 4.59 -2.78
C ARG A 262 -23.47 3.92 -2.11
N VAL A 263 -22.46 4.72 -1.80
CA VAL A 263 -21.26 4.28 -1.09
C VAL A 263 -21.29 4.81 0.33
N TRP A 264 -20.78 4.01 1.27
CA TRP A 264 -20.52 4.41 2.64
C TRP A 264 -19.09 4.01 2.99
N TYR A 265 -18.39 4.92 3.62
CA TYR A 265 -17.02 4.77 4.05
C TYR A 265 -16.91 5.03 5.55
N ARG A 266 -16.32 4.06 6.24
CA ARG A 266 -15.87 4.14 7.64
C ARG A 266 -14.39 3.79 7.68
N LEU A 267 -13.61 4.71 7.11
CA LEU A 267 -12.18 4.57 6.91
C LEU A 267 -11.42 4.50 8.23
N ASP A 268 -12.00 5.03 9.30
CA ASP A 268 -11.53 4.93 10.68
C ASP A 268 -11.71 3.55 11.32
N ASN A 269 -12.54 2.69 10.72
CA ASN A 269 -12.72 1.28 11.09
C ASN A 269 -12.23 0.33 9.98
N ASN A 270 -11.62 0.85 8.91
CA ASN A 270 -11.24 0.08 7.72
C ASN A 270 -12.44 -0.60 7.02
N TRP A 271 -13.61 0.06 6.99
CA TRP A 271 -14.85 -0.47 6.41
C TRP A 271 -15.35 0.35 5.22
N LYS A 272 -15.92 -0.33 4.23
CA LYS A 272 -16.68 0.24 3.11
C LYS A 272 -17.91 -0.61 2.84
N ARG A 273 -18.99 0.06 2.43
CA ARG A 273 -20.17 -0.54 1.83
C ARG A 273 -20.45 0.14 0.50
N TYR A 274 -20.85 -0.63 -0.50
CA TYR A 274 -21.33 -0.11 -1.76
C TYR A 274 -22.58 -0.86 -2.17
N ASP A 275 -23.72 -0.16 -2.18
CA ASP A 275 -24.98 -0.69 -2.66
C ASP A 275 -25.17 -0.21 -4.10
N ILE A 276 -25.25 -1.16 -5.02
CA ILE A 276 -25.52 -0.94 -6.43
C ILE A 276 -26.97 -1.32 -6.65
N TYR A 277 -27.82 -0.36 -6.99
CA TYR A 277 -29.24 -0.59 -7.26
C TYR A 277 -29.59 -0.52 -8.75
N TYR A 278 -28.63 -0.11 -9.58
CA TYR A 278 -28.74 -0.12 -11.01
C TYR A 278 -27.39 -0.43 -11.62
N GLN A 279 -27.40 -1.32 -12.60
CA GLN A 279 -26.28 -1.57 -13.48
C GLN A 279 -26.81 -2.00 -14.84
N ASN A 280 -26.14 -1.60 -15.92
CA ASN A 280 -26.57 -1.93 -17.27
C ASN A 280 -25.37 -1.92 -18.22
N GLY A 281 -25.35 -2.88 -19.14
CA GLY A 281 -24.38 -2.97 -20.21
C GLY A 281 -23.23 -3.95 -19.97
N THR A 282 -22.19 -3.82 -20.77
CA THR A 282 -21.05 -4.75 -20.81
C THR A 282 -19.94 -4.27 -19.89
N GLN A 283 -19.85 -4.85 -18.69
CA GLN A 283 -18.73 -4.60 -17.79
C GLN A 283 -17.51 -5.39 -18.27
N ARG A 284 -16.53 -4.71 -18.85
CA ARG A 284 -15.20 -5.25 -19.13
C ARG A 284 -14.31 -4.91 -17.94
N ALA A 285 -14.12 -5.88 -17.06
CA ALA A 285 -13.17 -5.76 -15.96
C ALA A 285 -12.90 -7.16 -15.46
N ILE A 286 -11.63 -7.57 -15.44
CA ILE A 286 -11.29 -8.87 -14.89
C ILE A 286 -11.00 -8.77 -13.39
N GLY A 287 -11.57 -9.69 -12.61
CA GLY A 287 -11.43 -9.71 -11.15
C GLY A 287 -12.44 -8.83 -10.39
N GLN A 288 -13.34 -8.12 -11.07
CA GLN A 288 -14.53 -7.54 -10.45
C GLN A 288 -15.67 -8.57 -10.46
N ALA A 289 -16.53 -8.52 -9.42
CA ALA A 289 -17.51 -9.54 -9.00
C ALA A 289 -17.89 -10.59 -10.07
N PRO A 290 -17.91 -11.90 -9.76
CA PRO A 290 -18.24 -12.93 -10.75
C PRO A 290 -19.52 -12.59 -11.54
N CYS A 291 -19.56 -12.97 -12.83
CA CYS A 291 -20.83 -12.94 -13.57
C CYS A 291 -21.82 -13.78 -12.77
N SER A 292 -22.97 -13.21 -12.42
CA SER A 292 -23.94 -13.91 -11.59
C SER A 292 -24.88 -14.75 -12.46
N SER A 293 -25.64 -15.64 -11.84
CA SER A 293 -26.62 -16.46 -12.54
C SER A 293 -27.63 -15.55 -13.26
N GLY A 294 -27.56 -15.49 -14.59
CA GLY A 294 -28.40 -14.63 -15.42
C GLY A 294 -27.62 -13.62 -16.27
N ASP A 295 -26.38 -13.28 -15.90
CA ASP A 295 -25.50 -12.44 -16.72
C ASP A 295 -25.00 -13.25 -17.94
N GLN A 296 -24.88 -12.60 -19.10
CA GLN A 296 -24.21 -13.22 -20.25
C GLN A 296 -22.69 -13.05 -20.11
N ALA A 297 -22.01 -14.14 -19.74
CA ALA A 297 -20.56 -14.18 -19.67
C ALA A 297 -19.96 -14.18 -21.10
N GLY A 298 -19.26 -13.10 -21.44
CA GLY A 298 -18.28 -13.09 -22.53
C GLY A 298 -16.89 -13.49 -22.02
N THR A 299 -15.93 -13.64 -22.93
CA THR A 299 -14.58 -14.10 -22.58
C THR A 299 -13.88 -13.20 -21.54
N PHE A 300 -14.15 -11.89 -21.55
CA PHE A 300 -13.59 -10.91 -20.60
C PHE A 300 -14.60 -9.85 -20.16
N SER A 301 -15.88 -10.20 -20.22
CA SER A 301 -16.95 -9.25 -19.96
C SER A 301 -18.16 -9.94 -19.36
N CYS A 302 -18.81 -9.30 -18.39
CA CYS A 302 -20.15 -9.69 -17.98
C CYS A 302 -21.14 -8.69 -18.58
N ASN A 303 -22.06 -9.15 -19.42
CA ASN A 303 -23.23 -8.34 -19.72
C ASN A 303 -24.16 -8.39 -18.51
N ARG A 304 -24.31 -7.25 -17.85
CA ARG A 304 -25.00 -7.13 -16.57
C ARG A 304 -26.43 -6.71 -16.78
N GLU A 305 -27.35 -7.50 -16.25
CA GLU A 305 -28.73 -7.07 -16.08
C GLU A 305 -28.88 -6.23 -14.79
N PRO A 306 -29.89 -5.34 -14.75
CA PRO A 306 -30.20 -4.57 -13.54
C PRO A 306 -30.48 -5.49 -12.36
N ARG A 307 -29.73 -5.28 -11.27
CA ARG A 307 -29.94 -5.99 -10.01
C ARG A 307 -29.45 -5.14 -8.84
N ASN A 308 -29.91 -5.53 -7.65
CA ASN A 308 -29.49 -4.97 -6.39
C ASN A 308 -28.36 -5.84 -5.80
N LEU A 309 -27.18 -5.26 -5.62
CA LEU A 309 -25.99 -5.91 -5.07
C LEU A 309 -25.40 -5.01 -4.00
N THR A 310 -25.02 -5.59 -2.86
CA THR A 310 -24.19 -4.92 -1.86
C THR A 310 -22.81 -5.56 -1.82
N VAL A 311 -21.77 -4.72 -1.86
CA VAL A 311 -20.38 -5.11 -1.62
C VAL A 311 -19.92 -4.49 -0.31
N LEU A 312 -19.54 -5.33 0.66
CA LEU A 312 -18.94 -4.90 1.92
C LEU A 312 -17.45 -5.22 1.89
N HIS A 313 -16.63 -4.30 2.38
CA HIS A 313 -15.20 -4.51 2.56
C HIS A 313 -14.87 -4.17 4.01
N ARG A 314 -14.51 -5.17 4.83
CA ARG A 314 -14.22 -5.02 6.26
C ARG A 314 -12.92 -5.76 6.61
N GLY A 315 -11.84 -5.02 6.85
CA GLY A 315 -10.52 -5.63 7.01
C GLY A 315 -10.13 -6.40 5.76
N SER A 316 -9.72 -7.67 5.87
CA SER A 316 -9.41 -8.50 4.69
C SER A 316 -10.64 -9.07 3.99
N ARG A 317 -11.83 -8.96 4.59
CA ARG A 317 -13.03 -9.62 4.06
C ARG A 317 -13.75 -8.74 3.07
N MET A 318 -13.99 -9.25 1.87
CA MET A 318 -14.89 -8.65 0.90
C MET A 318 -16.13 -9.54 0.74
N VAL A 319 -17.30 -9.04 1.15
CA VAL A 319 -18.58 -9.74 1.16
C VAL A 319 -19.47 -9.24 0.02
N PHE A 320 -20.17 -10.15 -0.63
CA PHE A 320 -21.11 -9.89 -1.73
C PHE A 320 -22.49 -10.40 -1.32
N LEU A 321 -23.48 -9.51 -1.38
CA LEU A 321 -24.88 -9.80 -1.05
C LEU A 321 -25.78 -9.49 -2.25
N ASP A 322 -26.43 -10.50 -2.82
CA ASP A 322 -27.44 -10.31 -3.87
C ASP A 322 -28.83 -10.15 -3.25
N TYR A 323 -29.64 -9.25 -3.82
CA TYR A 323 -31.00 -9.00 -3.37
C TYR A 323 -32.03 -9.33 -4.45
N VAL A 324 -33.13 -9.95 -4.03
CA VAL A 324 -34.36 -10.11 -4.82
C VAL A 324 -35.53 -9.63 -3.96
N ASP A 325 -36.33 -8.72 -4.51
CA ASP A 325 -37.50 -8.12 -3.82
C ASP A 325 -37.18 -7.55 -2.42
N GLY A 326 -35.98 -6.97 -2.28
CA GLY A 326 -35.50 -6.37 -1.03
C GLY A 326 -34.94 -7.37 0.00
N ASN A 327 -34.98 -8.67 -0.28
CA ASN A 327 -34.42 -9.71 0.59
C ASN A 327 -33.08 -10.20 0.04
N ILE A 328 -32.14 -10.51 0.94
CA ILE A 328 -30.85 -11.11 0.57
C ILE A 328 -31.10 -12.56 0.17
N THR A 329 -30.76 -12.92 -1.07
CA THR A 329 -30.92 -14.27 -1.61
C THR A 329 -29.62 -15.05 -1.68
N ASN A 330 -28.48 -14.35 -1.69
CA ASN A 330 -27.15 -14.95 -1.77
C ASN A 330 -26.17 -14.13 -0.94
N CYS A 331 -25.29 -14.81 -0.19
CA CYS A 331 -24.21 -14.21 0.59
C CYS A 331 -22.95 -15.01 0.33
N THR A 332 -21.89 -14.34 -0.13
CA THR A 332 -20.58 -14.96 -0.29
C THR A 332 -19.49 -13.98 0.11
N TRP A 333 -18.30 -14.46 0.44
CA TRP A 333 -17.17 -13.56 0.70
C TRP A 333 -15.85 -14.12 0.17
N THR A 334 -14.87 -13.25 -0.02
CA THR A 334 -13.50 -13.63 -0.34
C THR A 334 -12.51 -12.95 0.60
N ASP A 335 -11.36 -13.59 0.81
CA ASP A 335 -10.29 -13.08 1.66
C ASP A 335 -9.23 -12.38 0.80
N LEU A 336 -9.10 -11.07 1.00
CA LEU A 336 -8.09 -10.22 0.34
C LEU A 336 -6.74 -10.26 1.06
N SER A 337 -6.57 -11.19 2.01
CA SER A 337 -5.34 -11.42 2.76
C SER A 337 -4.90 -10.18 3.55
N ILE A 338 -3.96 -9.41 3.01
CA ILE A 338 -3.38 -8.23 3.69
C ILE A 338 -4.04 -6.92 3.26
N ILE A 339 -4.89 -6.93 2.25
CA ILE A 339 -5.47 -5.72 1.66
C ILE A 339 -6.74 -5.37 2.42
N GLY A 340 -6.75 -4.18 3.04
CA GLY A 340 -7.95 -3.56 3.59
C GLY A 340 -8.59 -2.58 2.62
N ASN A 341 -9.46 -1.72 3.13
CA ASN A 341 -10.15 -0.69 2.36
C ASN A 341 -9.20 0.44 1.93
N VAL A 342 -9.64 1.29 0.99
CA VAL A 342 -8.88 2.47 0.54
C VAL A 342 -8.58 3.41 1.71
N ARG A 343 -7.40 4.02 1.76
CA ARG A 343 -7.06 5.06 2.75
C ARG A 343 -7.55 6.44 2.27
N PRO A 344 -7.92 7.39 3.15
CA PRO A 344 -8.52 8.66 2.73
C PRO A 344 -7.61 9.60 1.94
N ASP A 345 -6.29 9.42 2.00
CA ASP A 345 -5.27 10.24 1.37
C ASP A 345 -4.59 9.57 0.17
N TRP A 346 -5.12 8.44 -0.30
CA TRP A 346 -4.47 7.58 -1.30
C TRP A 346 -4.05 8.30 -2.59
N PHE A 347 -4.84 9.28 -3.04
CA PHE A 347 -4.66 9.99 -4.31
C PHE A 347 -3.69 11.17 -4.23
N MET A 348 -3.30 11.61 -3.03
CA MET A 348 -2.35 12.71 -2.81
C MET A 348 -0.98 12.23 -2.32
N ASP A 349 -0.83 10.92 -2.14
CA ASP A 349 0.28 10.31 -1.44
C ASP A 349 1.03 9.33 -2.34
N LYS A 350 2.34 9.54 -2.55
CA LYS A 350 3.23 8.65 -3.32
C LYS A 350 3.86 7.52 -2.51
N ARG A 351 3.47 7.29 -1.25
CA ARG A 351 3.90 6.11 -0.49
C ARG A 351 3.44 4.83 -1.19
N GLY A 352 4.37 3.91 -1.37
CA GLY A 352 4.18 2.62 -2.06
C GLY A 352 5.12 2.48 -3.25
N ASP A 353 5.61 1.26 -3.47
CA ASP A 353 6.47 0.93 -4.62
C ASP A 353 5.72 1.13 -5.94
N SER A 354 6.43 1.59 -6.96
CA SER A 354 5.87 1.85 -8.30
C SER A 354 4.65 2.77 -8.29
N THR A 355 4.66 3.78 -7.43
CA THR A 355 3.62 4.82 -7.43
C THR A 355 4.20 6.21 -7.48
N ASP A 356 3.41 7.11 -8.03
CA ASP A 356 3.75 8.52 -8.08
C ASP A 356 2.47 9.34 -8.02
N VAL A 357 2.59 10.62 -7.70
CA VAL A 357 1.46 11.54 -7.62
C VAL A 357 1.83 12.86 -8.27
N GLN A 358 0.85 13.46 -8.94
CA GLN A 358 0.96 14.79 -9.51
C GLN A 358 -0.22 15.63 -9.07
N TYR A 359 0.05 16.67 -8.28
CA TYR A 359 -0.93 17.73 -8.05
C TYR A 359 -1.07 18.60 -9.31
N LEU A 360 -2.30 18.77 -9.79
CA LEU A 360 -2.59 19.51 -11.02
C LEU A 360 -3.04 20.96 -10.75
N GLY A 361 -3.27 21.33 -9.49
CA GLY A 361 -3.75 22.65 -9.12
C GLY A 361 -5.28 22.77 -9.08
N ASP A 362 -5.72 24.02 -9.14
CA ASP A 362 -7.12 24.41 -9.08
C ASP A 362 -7.70 24.46 -10.50
N GLN A 363 -8.88 23.86 -10.70
CA GLN A 363 -9.54 23.80 -12.00
C GLN A 363 -11.05 24.04 -11.86
N HIS A 364 -11.66 24.66 -12.86
CA HIS A 364 -13.11 24.67 -12.99
C HIS A 364 -13.55 23.48 -13.84
N VAL A 365 -14.41 22.63 -13.29
CA VAL A 365 -14.98 21.46 -13.98
C VAL A 365 -16.49 21.56 -14.00
N TYR A 366 -17.14 20.91 -14.96
CA TYR A 366 -18.58 20.71 -14.92
C TYR A 366 -18.91 19.50 -14.06
N TYR A 367 -19.64 19.72 -12.98
CA TYR A 367 -20.12 18.68 -12.08
C TYR A 367 -21.61 18.86 -11.87
N LEU A 368 -22.39 17.82 -12.18
CA LEU A 368 -23.86 17.85 -12.20
C LEU A 368 -24.42 19.03 -13.02
N GLY A 369 -23.82 19.30 -14.19
CA GLY A 369 -24.24 20.37 -15.10
C GLY A 369 -23.90 21.78 -14.63
N GLN A 370 -23.15 21.94 -13.54
CA GLN A 370 -22.77 23.24 -12.99
C GLN A 370 -21.25 23.38 -12.92
N PRO A 371 -20.68 24.58 -13.16
CA PRO A 371 -19.27 24.82 -12.95
C PRO A 371 -18.93 24.74 -11.45
N ARG A 372 -17.90 23.98 -11.11
CA ARG A 372 -17.37 23.84 -9.75
C ARG A 372 -15.86 24.03 -9.76
N LEU A 373 -15.35 24.78 -8.79
CA LEU A 373 -13.92 24.85 -8.53
C LEU A 373 -13.49 23.60 -7.77
N VAL A 374 -12.51 22.88 -8.31
CA VAL A 374 -11.92 21.67 -7.73
C VAL A 374 -10.42 21.81 -7.59
N LYS A 375 -9.86 21.08 -6.63
CA LYS A 375 -8.44 20.73 -6.59
C LYS A 375 -8.27 19.34 -7.16
N GLN A 376 -7.28 19.15 -8.01
CA GLN A 376 -7.13 17.90 -8.74
C GLN A 376 -5.77 17.26 -8.55
N TRP A 377 -5.77 15.93 -8.40
CA TRP A 377 -4.59 15.09 -8.33
C TRP A 377 -4.67 13.98 -9.36
N ARG A 378 -3.52 13.58 -9.91
CA ARG A 378 -3.36 12.30 -10.60
C ARG A 378 -2.48 11.38 -9.77
N LYS A 379 -2.90 10.12 -9.61
CA LYS A 379 -2.18 9.10 -8.86
C LYS A 379 -1.85 7.95 -9.80
N MET A 380 -0.56 7.69 -9.99
CA MET A 380 -0.07 6.58 -10.78
C MET A 380 -0.30 5.27 -10.02
N ASP A 381 -0.72 4.25 -10.74
CA ASP A 381 -0.78 2.87 -10.28
C ASP A 381 0.42 2.05 -10.76
N PHE A 382 0.40 0.75 -10.43
CA PHE A 382 1.47 -0.18 -10.78
C PHE A 382 1.59 -0.47 -12.28
N ALA A 383 0.56 -0.16 -13.08
CA ALA A 383 0.48 -0.46 -14.51
C ALA A 383 0.90 0.75 -15.37
N ASN A 384 1.55 1.77 -14.79
CA ASN A 384 1.81 3.06 -15.44
C ASN A 384 0.51 3.73 -15.94
N GLN A 385 -0.63 3.43 -15.32
CA GLN A 385 -1.87 4.14 -15.56
C GLN A 385 -2.12 5.07 -14.38
N TYR A 386 -3.12 5.95 -14.49
CA TYR A 386 -3.39 6.89 -13.41
C TYR A 386 -4.87 7.13 -13.16
N PHE A 387 -5.18 7.28 -11.87
CA PHE A 387 -6.43 7.82 -11.40
C PHE A 387 -6.40 9.33 -11.46
N THR A 388 -7.55 9.97 -11.62
CA THR A 388 -7.69 11.41 -11.39
C THR A 388 -8.75 11.68 -10.34
N MET A 389 -8.36 12.30 -9.23
CA MET A 389 -9.27 12.70 -8.16
C MET A 389 -9.54 14.20 -8.20
N SER A 390 -10.82 14.59 -8.25
CA SER A 390 -11.25 15.99 -8.17
C SER A 390 -11.99 16.22 -6.86
N MET A 391 -11.35 16.94 -5.93
CA MET A 391 -11.93 17.34 -4.65
C MET A 391 -12.52 18.74 -4.75
N GLN A 392 -13.64 18.99 -4.08
CA GLN A 392 -14.22 20.33 -3.99
C GLN A 392 -13.20 21.32 -3.40
N ALA A 393 -12.86 22.38 -4.14
CA ALA A 393 -11.82 23.30 -3.71
C ALA A 393 -12.25 24.18 -2.54
N ASN A 394 -13.49 24.68 -2.56
CA ASN A 394 -14.05 25.44 -1.45
C ASN A 394 -14.84 24.46 -0.57
N PRO A 395 -14.71 24.52 0.77
CA PRO A 395 -15.47 23.62 1.63
C PRO A 395 -16.97 23.87 1.46
N GLY A 396 -17.77 22.82 1.65
CA GLY A 396 -19.23 22.91 1.73
C GLY A 396 -19.69 23.71 2.94
N ALA A 397 -21.01 23.88 3.08
CA ALA A 397 -21.60 24.56 4.24
C ALA A 397 -21.31 23.83 5.57
N ASP A 398 -20.97 22.55 5.50
CA ASP A 398 -20.52 21.68 6.59
C ASP A 398 -19.01 21.80 6.88
N GLY A 399 -18.28 22.62 6.13
CA GLY A 399 -16.83 22.78 6.27
C GLY A 399 -16.00 21.68 5.59
N VAL A 400 -16.62 20.78 4.83
CA VAL A 400 -15.95 19.61 4.24
C VAL A 400 -15.60 19.83 2.77
N HIS A 401 -14.41 19.38 2.37
CA HIS A 401 -14.02 19.29 0.96
C HIS A 401 -14.42 17.92 0.40
N TRP A 402 -15.54 17.88 -0.31
CA TRP A 402 -16.12 16.61 -0.80
C TRP A 402 -15.40 16.07 -2.05
N PRO A 403 -15.19 14.75 -2.19
CA PRO A 403 -14.80 14.17 -3.46
C PRO A 403 -15.96 14.29 -4.44
N LEU A 404 -15.71 14.80 -5.65
CA LEU A 404 -16.76 15.06 -6.64
C LEU A 404 -16.66 14.11 -7.83
N ILE A 405 -15.46 13.98 -8.39
CA ILE A 405 -15.22 13.21 -9.62
C ILE A 405 -13.98 12.34 -9.44
N LEU A 406 -14.10 11.07 -9.80
CA LEU A 406 -12.98 10.12 -9.85
C LEU A 406 -12.92 9.47 -11.24
N ASN A 407 -11.78 9.64 -11.91
CA ASN A 407 -11.43 8.86 -13.11
C ASN A 407 -10.60 7.66 -12.67
N ILE A 408 -11.00 6.48 -13.10
CA ILE A 408 -10.39 5.18 -12.80
C ILE A 408 -9.87 4.61 -14.14
N PRO A 409 -8.58 4.27 -14.25
CA PRO A 409 -8.08 3.61 -15.43
C PRO A 409 -8.66 2.19 -15.55
N GLY A 410 -8.68 1.64 -16.76
CA GLY A 410 -9.04 0.24 -17.00
C GLY A 410 -8.10 -0.79 -16.35
N GLU A 411 -7.01 -0.35 -15.71
CA GLU A 411 -5.97 -1.15 -15.03
C GLU A 411 -5.34 -2.25 -15.91
N GLY A 412 -5.43 -2.11 -17.24
CA GLY A 412 -4.91 -3.07 -18.20
C GLY A 412 -5.77 -4.33 -18.39
N PHE A 413 -7.00 -4.33 -17.85
CA PHE A 413 -7.94 -5.45 -17.96
C PHE A 413 -9.41 -5.03 -18.09
N GLY A 414 -9.70 -3.74 -18.27
CA GLY A 414 -11.04 -3.21 -18.35
C GLY A 414 -11.15 -1.86 -19.04
N ASP A 415 -12.37 -1.34 -19.05
CA ASP A 415 -12.70 -0.02 -19.58
C ASP A 415 -12.42 1.08 -18.55
N ASP A 416 -11.97 2.26 -19.00
CA ASP A 416 -11.82 3.43 -18.13
C ASP A 416 -13.17 3.84 -17.57
N SER A 417 -13.21 4.24 -16.29
CA SER A 417 -14.44 4.57 -15.59
C SER A 417 -14.44 5.97 -15.01
N LEU A 418 -15.54 6.68 -15.20
CA LEU A 418 -15.83 7.99 -14.60
C LEU A 418 -16.87 7.81 -13.50
N GLN A 419 -16.51 8.15 -12.27
CA GLN A 419 -17.41 8.16 -11.12
C GLN A 419 -17.72 9.59 -10.67
N HIS A 420 -19.01 9.88 -10.49
CA HIS A 420 -19.51 11.09 -9.85
C HIS A 420 -20.09 10.75 -8.48
N TYR A 421 -19.65 11.46 -7.44
CA TYR A 421 -20.23 11.34 -6.10
C TYR A 421 -21.13 12.53 -5.82
N SER A 422 -22.34 12.33 -5.30
CA SER A 422 -23.31 13.39 -4.98
C SER A 422 -24.08 13.09 -3.70
N ASN A 423 -24.90 14.03 -3.21
CA ASN A 423 -25.71 13.86 -2.00
C ASN A 423 -24.88 13.37 -0.79
N HIS A 424 -23.74 14.02 -0.58
CA HIS A 424 -22.78 13.68 0.47
C HIS A 424 -23.41 13.80 1.86
N GLN A 425 -23.00 12.91 2.75
CA GLN A 425 -23.47 12.86 4.13
C GLN A 425 -22.31 12.45 5.05
N LEU A 426 -22.12 13.16 6.17
CA LEU A 426 -21.25 12.71 7.25
C LEU A 426 -21.90 11.58 8.05
N LEU A 427 -21.12 10.57 8.44
CA LEU A 427 -21.57 9.46 9.24
C LEU A 427 -21.02 9.55 10.68
N ASP A 428 -21.76 8.97 11.60
CA ASP A 428 -21.36 8.78 13.00
C ASP A 428 -21.48 7.30 13.40
N ASP A 429 -21.28 7.00 14.69
CA ASP A 429 -21.29 5.62 15.21
C ASP A 429 -22.70 4.98 15.17
N SER A 430 -23.78 5.77 15.07
CA SER A 430 -25.13 5.22 14.91
C SER A 430 -25.33 4.53 13.55
N HIS A 431 -24.43 4.80 12.61
CA HIS A 431 -24.44 4.21 11.27
C HIS A 431 -23.63 2.90 11.18
N ASP A 432 -23.00 2.41 12.26
CA ASP A 432 -22.21 1.17 12.26
C ASP A 432 -23.00 -0.03 11.71
N ALA A 433 -24.29 -0.14 12.06
CA ALA A 433 -25.15 -1.23 11.62
C ALA A 433 -25.28 -1.32 10.09
N LEU A 434 -25.04 -0.22 9.36
CA LEU A 434 -25.03 -0.23 7.90
C LEU A 434 -23.92 -1.12 7.33
N PHE A 435 -22.85 -1.40 8.09
CA PHE A 435 -21.72 -2.19 7.61
C PHE A 435 -21.80 -3.66 8.04
N LEU A 436 -22.79 -4.03 8.86
CA LEU A 436 -22.93 -5.36 9.46
C LEU A 436 -24.15 -6.12 8.91
N VAL A 437 -24.54 -5.83 7.66
CA VAL A 437 -25.73 -6.41 7.03
C VAL A 437 -25.58 -7.92 6.82
N ASP A 438 -24.36 -8.38 6.52
CA ASP A 438 -24.04 -9.80 6.39
C ASP A 438 -24.15 -10.53 7.74
N GLU A 439 -23.75 -9.88 8.83
CA GLU A 439 -23.91 -10.44 10.19
C GLU A 439 -25.39 -10.52 10.58
N ALA A 440 -26.17 -9.48 10.30
CA ALA A 440 -27.61 -9.48 10.52
C ALA A 440 -28.30 -10.59 9.71
N TYR A 441 -27.88 -10.80 8.45
CA TYR A 441 -28.36 -11.91 7.61
C TYR A 441 -28.07 -13.27 8.23
N MET A 442 -26.81 -13.52 8.62
CA MET A 442 -26.42 -14.80 9.26
C MET A 442 -27.18 -15.05 10.57
N ALA A 443 -27.42 -14.00 11.37
CA ALA A 443 -28.14 -14.10 12.63
C ALA A 443 -29.62 -14.48 12.46
N VAL A 444 -30.32 -13.90 11.48
CA VAL A 444 -31.73 -14.19 11.22
C VAL A 444 -31.91 -15.58 10.60
N HIS A 445 -31.00 -15.99 9.72
CA HIS A 445 -31.21 -17.18 8.91
C HIS A 445 -30.78 -18.49 9.56
N GLY A 446 -30.20 -18.50 10.78
CA GLY A 446 -29.95 -19.66 11.66
C GLY A 446 -28.98 -20.74 11.12
N ASN A 447 -29.13 -21.08 9.85
CA ASN A 447 -28.30 -21.90 8.96
C ASN A 447 -27.75 -21.08 7.78
N GLY A 448 -28.02 -19.77 7.71
CA GLY A 448 -27.48 -18.90 6.66
C GLY A 448 -25.97 -18.80 6.81
N SER A 449 -25.22 -19.51 5.97
CA SER A 449 -23.78 -19.31 5.86
C SER A 449 -23.50 -18.26 4.80
N CYS A 450 -22.49 -17.44 5.05
CA CYS A 450 -21.82 -16.69 3.99
C CYS A 450 -20.55 -17.49 3.64
N PRO A 451 -20.62 -18.47 2.72
CA PRO A 451 -19.46 -19.27 2.37
C PRO A 451 -18.35 -18.39 1.79
N GLN A 452 -17.12 -18.74 2.12
CA GLN A 452 -15.95 -18.19 1.46
C GLN A 452 -15.88 -18.78 0.05
N ILE A 453 -15.88 -17.93 -0.97
CA ILE A 453 -15.47 -18.31 -2.31
C ILE A 453 -13.94 -18.26 -2.31
N MET A 454 -13.32 -19.43 -2.44
CA MET A 454 -11.90 -19.49 -2.76
C MET A 454 -11.72 -18.87 -4.15
N SER A 455 -10.61 -18.20 -4.41
CA SER A 455 -10.34 -17.76 -5.79
C SER A 455 -9.99 -19.01 -6.62
N ASP A 456 -11.01 -19.67 -7.16
CA ASP A 456 -10.91 -21.01 -7.76
C ASP A 456 -10.02 -21.06 -9.02
N GLY A 457 -9.75 -19.91 -9.64
CA GLY A 457 -9.00 -19.81 -10.90
C GLY A 457 -7.52 -19.45 -10.71
N PRO A 458 -6.58 -20.12 -11.45
CA PRO A 458 -5.20 -19.74 -11.80
C PRO A 458 -4.69 -18.36 -11.47
N ASP A 459 -5.61 -17.47 -11.74
CA ASP A 459 -5.39 -16.21 -12.35
C ASP A 459 -5.75 -15.19 -11.29
N GLY A 460 -4.78 -14.37 -10.92
CA GLY A 460 -5.12 -12.98 -10.57
C GLY A 460 -5.87 -12.32 -11.76
N PRO A 461 -5.92 -10.99 -11.87
CA PRO A 461 -6.31 -10.39 -13.15
C PRO A 461 -5.52 -11.09 -14.27
N PRO A 462 -6.17 -11.68 -15.30
CA PRO A 462 -5.56 -12.39 -16.40
C PRO A 462 -4.53 -11.48 -16.97
N THR A 463 -3.32 -11.75 -16.57
CA THR A 463 -2.20 -11.23 -17.29
C THR A 463 -2.25 -11.91 -18.67
N GLY A 464 -2.84 -13.11 -18.83
CA GLY A 464 -2.68 -14.06 -19.95
C GLY A 464 -2.89 -13.61 -21.41
N GLN A 465 -3.32 -12.39 -21.71
CA GLN A 465 -3.47 -11.91 -23.10
C GLN A 465 -2.17 -11.27 -23.59
N THR A 466 -1.63 -11.72 -24.72
CA THR A 466 -0.44 -11.14 -25.39
C THR A 466 -0.57 -9.67 -25.79
N GLU A 467 -1.77 -9.09 -25.71
CA GLU A 467 -2.04 -7.70 -26.06
C GLU A 467 -2.36 -6.91 -24.79
N HIS A 468 -1.53 -5.92 -24.49
CA HIS A 468 -1.81 -4.89 -23.49
C HIS A 468 -3.19 -4.29 -23.79
N ILE A 469 -4.16 -4.46 -22.89
CA ILE A 469 -5.46 -3.79 -23.02
C ILE A 469 -5.19 -2.34 -22.66
N PRO A 470 -5.20 -1.42 -23.64
CA PRO A 470 -4.70 -0.09 -23.37
C PRO A 470 -5.76 0.70 -22.59
N SER A 471 -5.30 1.70 -21.84
CA SER A 471 -6.17 2.65 -21.14
C SER A 471 -5.96 4.03 -21.76
N ASN A 472 -7.00 4.85 -21.84
CA ASN A 472 -6.82 6.25 -22.24
C ASN A 472 -6.16 7.08 -21.11
N LEU A 473 -6.01 6.50 -19.92
CA LEU A 473 -5.40 7.09 -18.73
C LEU A 473 -4.01 6.51 -18.46
N GLU A 474 -3.23 6.26 -19.52
CA GLU A 474 -1.82 5.88 -19.44
C GLU A 474 -0.91 7.07 -19.16
N ARG A 475 0.11 6.84 -18.34
CA ARG A 475 1.12 7.85 -18.01
C ARG A 475 1.91 8.22 -19.25
N GLU A 476 1.78 9.48 -19.65
CA GLU A 476 2.63 10.09 -20.67
C GLU A 476 3.87 10.73 -20.03
N ALA A 477 5.07 10.27 -20.41
CA ALA A 477 6.32 10.80 -19.87
C ALA A 477 6.48 12.31 -20.07
N VAL A 478 5.99 12.85 -21.20
CA VAL A 478 6.12 14.27 -21.54
C VAL A 478 5.33 15.19 -20.60
N SER A 479 4.18 14.74 -20.08
CA SER A 479 3.28 15.54 -19.25
C SER A 479 3.33 15.19 -17.76
N TRP A 480 3.82 14.00 -17.42
CA TRP A 480 3.91 13.55 -16.03
C TRP A 480 5.04 14.27 -15.25
N ARG A 481 4.72 14.73 -14.04
CA ARG A 481 5.69 15.29 -13.09
C ARG A 481 5.39 14.77 -11.70
N SER A 482 6.41 14.31 -10.96
CA SER A 482 6.25 13.94 -9.54
C SER A 482 6.07 15.21 -8.70
N ILE A 483 4.85 15.50 -8.30
CA ILE A 483 4.50 16.70 -7.51
C ILE A 483 3.62 16.25 -6.34
N GLN A 484 4.24 15.95 -5.20
CA GLN A 484 3.53 15.54 -3.98
C GLN A 484 3.09 16.76 -3.18
N HIS A 485 1.89 17.27 -3.50
CA HIS A 485 1.28 18.35 -2.75
C HIS A 485 -0.01 17.90 -2.07
N THR A 486 0.03 17.78 -0.74
CA THR A 486 -1.12 17.29 0.06
C THR A 486 -1.91 18.41 0.72
N LEU A 487 -1.42 19.66 0.71
CA LEU A 487 -1.97 20.77 1.50
C LEU A 487 -2.04 20.48 3.01
N SER A 488 -1.23 19.53 3.48
CA SER A 488 -1.05 19.31 4.92
C SER A 488 -0.41 20.56 5.56
N PRO A 489 -0.92 21.02 6.72
CA PRO A 489 -0.33 22.15 7.43
C PRO A 489 0.94 21.80 8.20
N VAL A 490 1.24 20.50 8.37
CA VAL A 490 2.34 20.00 9.21
C VAL A 490 3.38 19.22 8.42
N TRP A 491 2.99 18.63 7.29
CA TRP A 491 3.92 17.93 6.43
C TRP A 491 4.65 18.94 5.55
N LYS A 492 5.98 18.87 5.59
CA LYS A 492 6.84 19.53 4.63
C LYS A 492 7.36 18.46 3.71
N GLU A 493 7.25 18.71 2.40
CA GLU A 493 7.90 17.85 1.43
C GLU A 493 9.37 17.77 1.81
N LEU A 494 9.84 16.54 2.00
CA LEU A 494 11.27 16.30 2.03
C LEU A 494 11.69 16.62 0.60
N ILE A 495 12.26 17.81 0.42
CA ILE A 495 12.96 18.16 -0.81
C ILE A 495 14.06 17.10 -0.90
N GLU A 496 13.81 16.08 -1.69
CA GLU A 496 14.84 15.12 -2.05
C GLU A 496 15.91 15.99 -2.72
N GLU A 497 17.09 16.05 -2.11
CA GLU A 497 18.23 16.70 -2.76
C GLU A 497 18.28 16.15 -4.18
N GLU A 498 18.22 17.03 -5.19
CA GLU A 498 18.33 16.58 -6.57
C GLU A 498 19.49 15.59 -6.65
N PRO A 499 19.30 14.41 -7.26
CA PRO A 499 20.35 13.40 -7.32
C PRO A 499 21.59 14.08 -7.90
N LYS A 500 22.56 14.36 -7.03
CA LYS A 500 23.85 14.92 -7.43
C LYS A 500 24.37 14.00 -8.50
N CYS A 501 24.58 14.51 -9.71
CA CYS A 501 25.02 13.73 -10.87
C CYS A 501 26.08 12.73 -10.40
N ALA A 502 25.69 11.46 -10.28
CA ALA A 502 26.53 10.47 -9.65
C ALA A 502 27.78 10.29 -10.53
N PRO A 503 28.97 10.10 -9.94
CA PRO A 503 30.16 9.82 -10.71
C PRO A 503 29.92 8.60 -11.60
N GLU A 504 30.38 8.71 -12.85
CA GLU A 504 30.19 7.78 -13.96
C GLU A 504 30.76 6.38 -13.67
N THR A 505 30.03 5.60 -12.89
CA THR A 505 30.28 4.19 -12.66
C THR A 505 29.29 3.38 -13.50
N ASN A 506 29.58 2.11 -13.80
CA ASN A 506 28.62 1.21 -14.45
C ASN A 506 27.45 0.83 -13.51
N VAL A 507 27.34 1.51 -12.36
CA VAL A 507 26.33 1.31 -11.34
C VAL A 507 25.16 2.24 -11.64
N ILE A 508 24.01 1.66 -11.91
CA ILE A 508 22.74 2.33 -12.15
C ILE A 508 21.98 2.31 -10.82
N GLU A 509 21.58 3.47 -10.30
CA GLU A 509 20.59 3.51 -9.23
C GLU A 509 19.22 3.18 -9.84
N VAL A 510 18.68 2.00 -9.50
CA VAL A 510 17.42 1.51 -10.07
C VAL A 510 16.22 1.89 -9.20
N ALA A 511 16.44 2.03 -7.90
CA ALA A 511 15.49 2.55 -6.93
C ALA A 511 16.25 3.04 -5.69
N LYS A 512 15.58 3.73 -4.77
CA LYS A 512 16.18 4.15 -3.50
C LYS A 512 16.71 2.93 -2.74
N GLY A 513 18.03 2.92 -2.51
CA GLY A 513 18.70 1.81 -1.82
C GLY A 513 18.92 0.57 -2.69
N VAL A 514 18.66 0.63 -4.00
CA VAL A 514 18.89 -0.47 -4.93
C VAL A 514 19.72 0.02 -6.11
N THR A 515 20.83 -0.66 -6.37
CA THR A 515 21.71 -0.35 -7.50
C THR A 515 21.99 -1.60 -8.31
N ALA A 516 22.14 -1.46 -9.62
CA ALA A 516 22.50 -2.55 -10.52
C ALA A 516 23.76 -2.18 -11.31
N GLU A 517 24.73 -3.09 -11.37
CA GLU A 517 25.86 -3.04 -12.28
C GLU A 517 25.69 -4.14 -13.33
N VAL A 518 25.65 -3.75 -14.60
CA VAL A 518 25.39 -4.68 -15.72
C VAL A 518 26.37 -4.39 -16.85
N CYS A 519 27.15 -5.39 -17.26
CA CYS A 519 28.08 -5.28 -18.37
C CYS A 519 28.21 -6.58 -19.17
N TYR A 520 28.61 -6.47 -20.43
CA TYR A 520 28.82 -7.58 -21.36
C TYR A 520 30.31 -7.86 -21.58
N ASN A 521 30.76 -9.06 -21.26
CA ASN A 521 32.10 -9.54 -21.55
C ASN A 521 32.11 -10.19 -22.94
N VAL A 522 32.70 -9.50 -23.92
CA VAL A 522 32.77 -9.94 -25.32
C VAL A 522 33.54 -11.26 -25.46
N THR A 523 34.65 -11.41 -24.73
CA THR A 523 35.51 -12.60 -24.80
C THR A 523 34.80 -13.84 -24.25
N ALA A 524 34.05 -13.67 -23.16
CA ALA A 524 33.28 -14.75 -22.56
C ALA A 524 31.90 -14.94 -23.22
N ALA A 525 31.50 -14.06 -24.14
CA ALA A 525 30.15 -13.95 -24.68
C ALA A 525 29.09 -14.04 -23.56
N ALA A 526 29.26 -13.22 -22.51
CA ALA A 526 28.45 -13.34 -21.30
C ALA A 526 28.19 -11.99 -20.62
N LEU A 527 27.00 -11.85 -20.06
CA LEU A 527 26.55 -10.73 -19.25
C LEU A 527 26.94 -10.95 -17.79
N SER A 528 27.62 -9.99 -17.18
CA SER A 528 27.84 -9.92 -15.74
C SER A 528 26.80 -8.99 -15.11
N VAL A 529 26.12 -9.47 -14.08
CA VAL A 529 25.08 -8.75 -13.35
C VAL A 529 25.43 -8.73 -11.88
N ALA A 530 25.33 -7.56 -11.25
CA ALA A 530 25.36 -7.40 -9.80
C ALA A 530 24.24 -6.46 -9.36
N VAL A 531 23.32 -6.94 -8.53
CA VAL A 531 22.23 -6.12 -7.97
C VAL A 531 22.42 -6.01 -6.46
N THR A 532 22.68 -4.80 -5.99
CA THR A 532 22.83 -4.46 -4.57
C THR A 532 21.53 -3.90 -4.03
N MET A 533 21.04 -4.43 -2.92
CA MET A 533 19.81 -4.01 -2.25
C MET A 533 20.10 -3.62 -0.80
N ASP A 534 19.47 -2.55 -0.32
CA ASP A 534 19.54 -2.10 1.05
C ASP A 534 18.76 -3.03 1.99
N MET A 535 19.50 -3.70 2.86
CA MET A 535 19.00 -4.60 3.88
C MET A 535 19.02 -3.94 5.27
N ALA A 536 19.19 -2.61 5.37
CA ALA A 536 19.09 -1.90 6.63
C ALA A 536 17.74 -2.16 7.31
N GLY A 537 17.78 -2.43 8.62
CA GLY A 537 16.60 -2.79 9.42
C GLY A 537 16.07 -4.21 9.19
N VAL A 538 16.72 -5.01 8.32
CA VAL A 538 16.42 -6.44 8.21
C VAL A 538 17.14 -7.16 9.35
N THR A 539 16.38 -7.65 10.33
CA THR A 539 16.92 -8.38 11.50
C THR A 539 17.03 -9.88 11.26
N GLU A 540 16.45 -10.39 10.18
CA GLU A 540 16.41 -11.81 9.82
C GLU A 540 17.04 -12.05 8.45
N GLN A 541 17.40 -13.28 8.14
CA GLN A 541 17.80 -13.64 6.78
C GLN A 541 16.62 -13.48 5.83
N VAL A 542 16.76 -12.71 4.75
CA VAL A 542 15.74 -12.56 3.70
C VAL A 542 16.30 -13.01 2.37
N TRP A 543 15.42 -13.54 1.52
CA TRP A 543 15.77 -13.92 0.16
C TRP A 543 15.90 -12.70 -0.76
N MET A 544 16.67 -12.85 -1.85
CA MET A 544 16.81 -11.86 -2.92
C MET A 544 16.46 -12.49 -4.26
N ALA A 545 15.87 -11.73 -5.18
CA ALA A 545 15.54 -12.22 -6.51
C ALA A 545 15.83 -11.17 -7.58
N VAL A 546 16.27 -11.65 -8.74
CA VAL A 546 16.40 -10.87 -9.97
C VAL A 546 15.76 -11.66 -11.10
N GLN A 547 14.85 -11.02 -11.84
CA GLN A 547 14.12 -11.65 -12.94
C GLN A 547 14.49 -10.97 -14.26
N PHE A 548 14.60 -11.76 -15.33
CA PHE A 548 14.66 -11.23 -16.70
C PHE A 548 13.26 -11.18 -17.31
N ARG A 549 12.97 -10.08 -18.02
CA ARG A 549 11.70 -9.84 -18.71
C ARG A 549 11.96 -9.68 -20.20
N ASP A 550 11.03 -10.18 -21.00
CA ASP A 550 11.07 -10.06 -22.45
C ASP A 550 10.67 -8.66 -22.95
N THR A 551 9.92 -7.92 -22.13
CA THR A 551 9.38 -6.60 -22.44
C THR A 551 9.70 -5.59 -21.33
N ASP A 552 9.51 -4.31 -21.62
CA ASP A 552 9.67 -3.22 -20.65
C ASP A 552 8.54 -3.16 -19.61
N GLU A 553 7.45 -3.91 -19.79
CA GLU A 553 6.30 -4.01 -18.88
C GLU A 553 6.69 -4.50 -17.48
N CYS A 554 6.46 -3.69 -16.45
CA CYS A 554 6.88 -4.02 -15.07
C CYS A 554 5.96 -5.05 -14.40
N LEU A 555 6.08 -6.32 -14.81
CA LEU A 555 5.33 -7.44 -14.26
C LEU A 555 6.27 -8.51 -13.70
N MET A 556 5.96 -9.03 -12.50
CA MET A 556 6.72 -10.12 -11.87
C MET A 556 6.48 -11.47 -12.56
N THR A 557 5.39 -11.64 -13.30
CA THR A 557 5.21 -12.79 -14.17
C THR A 557 4.83 -12.26 -15.54
N PRO A 558 5.30 -12.88 -16.64
CA PRO A 558 4.90 -12.51 -17.98
C PRO A 558 3.39 -12.35 -18.11
N ARG A 559 2.99 -11.42 -18.99
CA ARG A 559 1.60 -11.14 -19.30
C ARG A 559 0.88 -12.47 -19.59
N GLY A 560 1.32 -13.26 -20.57
CA GLY A 560 0.76 -14.59 -20.94
C GLY A 560 0.52 -15.67 -19.85
N GLY A 561 0.79 -15.43 -18.57
CA GLY A 561 0.57 -16.39 -17.47
C GLY A 561 1.64 -17.48 -17.43
N GLY A 562 2.57 -17.45 -18.39
CA GLY A 562 3.78 -18.25 -18.37
C GLY A 562 4.68 -17.88 -17.21
N ASP A 563 5.62 -18.77 -16.94
CA ASP A 563 6.58 -18.60 -15.86
C ASP A 563 7.62 -17.52 -16.24
N GLY A 564 8.01 -16.73 -15.26
CA GLY A 564 9.15 -15.81 -15.41
C GLY A 564 10.49 -16.52 -15.25
N GLU A 565 11.56 -16.02 -15.85
CA GLU A 565 12.91 -16.51 -15.59
C GLU A 565 13.52 -15.77 -14.39
N VAL A 566 13.77 -16.46 -13.27
CA VAL A 566 14.28 -15.84 -12.05
C VAL A 566 15.60 -16.45 -11.56
N ILE A 567 16.49 -15.56 -11.11
CA ILE A 567 17.65 -15.85 -10.29
C ILE A 567 17.27 -15.58 -8.84
N PHE A 568 17.24 -16.63 -8.04
CA PHE A 568 16.72 -16.60 -6.67
C PHE A 568 17.83 -16.96 -5.68
N ALA A 569 18.16 -16.03 -4.80
CA ALA A 569 19.11 -16.26 -3.71
C ALA A 569 18.36 -16.58 -2.42
N HIS A 570 18.39 -17.86 -2.05
CA HIS A 570 17.82 -18.34 -0.80
C HIS A 570 18.84 -18.19 0.32
N ALA A 571 18.46 -17.44 1.35
CA ALA A 571 19.29 -17.26 2.52
C ALA A 571 19.34 -18.54 3.37
N SER A 572 20.54 -18.93 3.78
CA SER A 572 20.82 -19.94 4.80
C SER A 572 21.38 -19.27 6.06
N GLU A 573 21.66 -20.07 7.10
CA GLU A 573 22.17 -19.55 8.38
C GLU A 573 23.40 -18.65 8.20
N GLY A 574 23.47 -17.57 9.00
CA GLY A 574 24.59 -16.64 9.00
C GLY A 574 24.69 -15.70 7.79
N PHE A 575 23.58 -15.41 7.09
CA PHE A 575 23.57 -14.64 5.83
C PHE A 575 24.45 -15.28 4.73
N ALA A 576 24.70 -16.58 4.82
CA ALA A 576 25.15 -17.35 3.67
C ALA A 576 23.98 -17.50 2.69
N TYR A 577 24.25 -17.52 1.40
CA TYR A 577 23.21 -17.65 0.37
C TYR A 577 23.54 -18.77 -0.58
N THR A 578 22.49 -19.47 -1.02
CA THR A 578 22.55 -20.36 -2.18
C THR A 578 21.80 -19.68 -3.32
N VAL A 579 22.45 -19.55 -4.47
CA VAL A 579 21.85 -18.90 -5.64
C VAL A 579 21.34 -19.98 -6.59
N HIS A 580 20.09 -19.82 -6.99
CA HIS A 580 19.36 -20.75 -7.84
C HIS A 580 18.84 -20.06 -9.09
N HIS A 581 18.51 -20.85 -10.09
CA HIS A 581 17.78 -20.43 -11.28
C HIS A 581 16.55 -21.33 -11.46
N GLY A 582 15.44 -20.76 -11.91
CA GLY A 582 14.26 -21.54 -12.26
C GLY A 582 13.07 -20.69 -12.68
N PRO A 583 11.92 -21.34 -12.92
CA PRO A 583 10.70 -20.67 -13.30
C PRO A 583 10.02 -19.99 -12.10
N LEU A 584 9.70 -18.70 -12.22
CA LEU A 584 8.82 -17.98 -11.31
C LEU A 584 7.37 -18.21 -11.74
N GLN A 585 6.75 -19.22 -11.12
CA GLN A 585 5.41 -19.69 -11.47
C GLN A 585 4.32 -18.66 -11.15
N ALA A 586 3.34 -18.50 -12.05
CA ALA A 586 2.21 -17.58 -11.83
C ALA A 586 1.39 -17.91 -10.57
N SER A 587 1.35 -19.18 -10.18
CA SER A 587 0.69 -19.68 -8.98
C SER A 587 1.19 -19.06 -7.67
N LEU A 588 2.45 -18.57 -7.63
CA LEU A 588 3.02 -17.93 -6.44
C LEU A 588 2.31 -16.66 -6.01
N LYS A 589 1.60 -15.99 -6.93
CA LYS A 589 0.80 -14.78 -6.62
C LYS A 589 -0.30 -15.04 -5.59
N ARG A 590 -0.70 -16.31 -5.40
CA ARG A 590 -1.75 -16.72 -4.46
C ARG A 590 -1.28 -16.79 -3.01
N PHE A 591 0.02 -16.64 -2.75
CA PHE A 591 0.61 -16.83 -1.43
C PHE A 591 0.24 -18.19 -0.79
N ASP A 592 -0.03 -19.19 -1.63
CA ASP A 592 -0.32 -20.56 -1.20
C ASP A 592 1.00 -21.27 -0.87
N ALA A 593 1.04 -21.92 0.30
CA ALA A 593 2.20 -22.68 0.75
C ALA A 593 2.59 -23.78 -0.25
N THR A 594 1.61 -24.40 -0.90
CA THR A 594 1.88 -25.44 -1.91
C THR A 594 2.58 -24.87 -3.14
N ALA A 595 2.14 -23.69 -3.62
CA ALA A 595 2.82 -22.98 -4.70
C ALA A 595 4.25 -22.56 -4.32
N ALA A 596 4.46 -22.07 -3.10
CA ALA A 596 5.78 -21.72 -2.59
C ALA A 596 6.72 -22.93 -2.53
N SER A 597 6.25 -24.09 -2.06
CA SER A 597 7.01 -25.35 -2.06
C SER A 597 7.37 -25.79 -3.47
N LYS A 598 6.41 -25.82 -4.40
CA LYS A 598 6.65 -26.21 -5.80
C LYS A 598 7.64 -25.30 -6.52
N PHE A 599 7.63 -24.00 -6.20
CA PHE A 599 8.63 -23.07 -6.70
C PHE A 599 10.02 -23.46 -6.21
N MET A 600 10.20 -23.64 -4.91
CA MET A 600 11.50 -24.03 -4.34
C MET A 600 12.00 -25.38 -4.86
N GLU A 601 11.11 -26.36 -5.09
CA GLU A 601 11.43 -27.65 -5.71
C GLU A 601 11.82 -27.53 -7.19
N GLY A 602 11.27 -26.55 -7.90
CA GLY A 602 11.58 -26.28 -9.31
C GLY A 602 12.86 -25.48 -9.53
N LEU A 603 13.50 -25.00 -8.46
CA LEU A 603 14.78 -24.29 -8.53
C LEU A 603 15.94 -25.28 -8.65
N GLN A 604 16.90 -24.95 -9.52
CA GLN A 604 18.19 -25.64 -9.62
C GLN A 604 19.32 -24.70 -9.20
N ALA A 605 20.39 -25.25 -8.62
CA ALA A 605 21.59 -24.47 -8.29
C ALA A 605 22.11 -23.74 -9.52
N LEU A 606 22.49 -22.46 -9.37
CA LEU A 606 22.79 -21.61 -10.52
C LEU A 606 23.91 -22.16 -11.41
N ASP A 607 24.97 -22.71 -10.81
CA ASP A 607 26.11 -23.27 -11.56
C ASP A 607 25.77 -24.60 -12.27
N SER A 608 24.61 -25.19 -11.98
CA SER A 608 24.08 -26.35 -12.71
C SER A 608 23.13 -25.94 -13.85
N ALA A 609 22.68 -24.68 -13.87
CA ALA A 609 21.80 -24.17 -14.91
C ALA A 609 22.59 -23.83 -16.18
N ASN A 610 22.12 -24.32 -17.33
CA ASN A 610 22.76 -24.04 -18.61
C ASN A 610 22.77 -22.53 -18.91
N GLY A 611 23.94 -22.01 -19.29
CA GLY A 611 24.11 -20.59 -19.61
C GLY A 611 24.21 -19.67 -18.41
N TYR A 612 24.33 -20.19 -17.19
CA TYR A 612 24.52 -19.39 -15.98
C TYR A 612 25.77 -19.84 -15.21
N SER A 613 26.39 -18.91 -14.49
CA SER A 613 27.52 -19.21 -13.61
C SER A 613 27.81 -18.12 -12.58
N GLY A 614 28.61 -18.45 -11.57
CA GLY A 614 29.19 -17.48 -10.64
C GLY A 614 28.17 -16.82 -9.73
N GLY A 615 27.13 -17.57 -9.33
CA GLY A 615 26.08 -17.10 -8.45
C GLY A 615 26.58 -16.90 -7.03
N ALA A 616 26.59 -15.66 -6.56
CA ALA A 616 27.02 -15.34 -5.20
C ALA A 616 26.19 -14.19 -4.60
N VAL A 617 26.07 -14.17 -3.28
CA VAL A 617 25.59 -12.99 -2.55
C VAL A 617 26.65 -12.53 -1.57
N GLU A 618 27.01 -11.25 -1.66
CA GLU A 618 27.91 -10.60 -0.71
C GLU A 618 27.09 -9.71 0.22
N TYR A 619 27.19 -9.94 1.53
CA TYR A 619 26.57 -9.08 2.54
C TYR A 619 27.63 -8.20 3.21
N ALA A 620 27.54 -6.89 3.01
CA ALA A 620 28.46 -5.92 3.59
C ALA A 620 27.75 -4.61 3.93
N GLY A 621 27.96 -4.10 5.14
CA GLY A 621 27.47 -2.78 5.56
C GLY A 621 25.94 -2.63 5.50
N GLY A 622 25.19 -3.69 5.80
CA GLY A 622 23.72 -3.67 5.72
C GLY A 622 23.17 -3.75 4.30
N LYS A 623 23.98 -4.12 3.30
CA LYS A 623 23.56 -4.31 1.90
C LYS A 623 23.88 -5.72 1.43
N GLY A 624 22.96 -6.34 0.70
CA GLY A 624 23.16 -7.60 0.01
C GLY A 624 23.39 -7.37 -1.47
N THR A 625 24.43 -7.96 -2.06
CA THR A 625 24.72 -7.86 -3.50
C THR A 625 24.64 -9.23 -4.15
N LEU A 626 23.61 -9.47 -4.96
CA LEU A 626 23.44 -10.67 -5.77
C LEU A 626 24.21 -10.52 -7.07
N ARG A 627 25.25 -11.33 -7.25
CA ARG A 627 26.11 -11.39 -8.44
C ARG A 627 25.90 -12.69 -9.20
N PHE A 628 25.90 -12.62 -10.53
CA PHE A 628 25.91 -13.79 -11.40
C PHE A 628 26.34 -13.43 -12.83
N THR A 629 26.60 -14.45 -13.63
CA THR A 629 26.88 -14.34 -15.06
C THR A 629 25.85 -15.12 -15.87
N ARG A 630 25.44 -14.58 -17.03
CA ARG A 630 24.54 -15.22 -17.99
C ARG A 630 25.16 -15.22 -19.38
N ALA A 631 25.22 -16.36 -20.04
CA ALA A 631 25.70 -16.48 -21.41
C ALA A 631 24.77 -15.74 -22.39
N PHE A 632 25.36 -14.94 -23.28
CA PHE A 632 24.66 -14.19 -24.32
C PHE A 632 25.53 -14.22 -25.58
N ALA A 633 25.04 -14.90 -26.63
CA ALA A 633 25.77 -15.05 -27.89
C ALA A 633 26.16 -13.71 -28.53
N THR A 634 25.33 -12.68 -28.33
CA THR A 634 25.61 -11.31 -28.74
C THR A 634 25.22 -10.34 -27.63
N GLN A 635 25.83 -9.16 -27.63
CA GLN A 635 25.53 -8.08 -26.69
C GLN A 635 24.07 -7.64 -26.86
N PRO A 636 23.23 -7.74 -25.82
CA PRO A 636 21.83 -7.33 -25.91
C PRO A 636 21.72 -5.80 -26.06
N GLN A 637 20.83 -5.35 -26.94
CA GLN A 637 20.58 -3.91 -27.16
C GLN A 637 19.85 -3.25 -25.98
N ALA A 638 18.99 -4.01 -25.31
CA ALA A 638 18.32 -3.61 -24.08
C ALA A 638 18.16 -4.83 -23.18
N LEU A 639 18.12 -4.60 -21.88
CA LEU A 639 17.69 -5.60 -20.90
C LEU A 639 16.55 -5.03 -20.08
N HIS A 640 15.53 -5.83 -19.86
CA HIS A 640 14.44 -5.52 -18.94
C HIS A 640 14.52 -6.49 -17.76
N MET A 641 14.62 -5.94 -16.56
CA MET A 641 14.84 -6.73 -15.36
C MET A 641 13.87 -6.32 -14.26
N SER A 642 13.58 -7.24 -13.36
CA SER A 642 12.89 -6.97 -12.10
C SER A 642 13.78 -7.39 -10.94
N TYR A 643 13.60 -6.76 -9.79
CA TYR A 643 14.26 -7.15 -8.56
C TYR A 643 13.24 -7.31 -7.44
N ALA A 644 13.56 -8.13 -6.46
CA ALA A 644 12.76 -8.22 -5.26
C ALA A 644 13.61 -8.67 -4.05
N LEU A 645 13.26 -8.13 -2.88
CA LEU A 645 13.84 -8.47 -1.59
C LEU A 645 12.72 -9.00 -0.70
N GLY A 646 12.89 -10.17 -0.10
CA GLY A 646 11.91 -10.75 0.81
C GLY A 646 11.71 -9.94 2.09
N SER A 647 10.53 -10.04 2.69
CA SER A 647 10.30 -9.54 4.06
C SER A 647 10.72 -10.54 5.13
N THR A 648 10.85 -11.83 4.78
CA THR A 648 11.28 -12.94 5.65
C THR A 648 12.17 -13.91 4.87
N LYS A 649 12.67 -14.96 5.54
CA LYS A 649 13.43 -16.04 4.90
C LYS A 649 12.60 -16.88 3.93
N ALA A 650 11.32 -17.06 4.24
CA ALA A 650 10.40 -17.84 3.43
C ALA A 650 10.00 -17.07 2.16
N VAL A 651 9.86 -17.78 1.04
CA VAL A 651 9.27 -17.20 -0.18
C VAL A 651 7.88 -16.71 0.15
N GLY A 652 7.62 -15.44 -0.12
CA GLY A 652 6.40 -14.78 0.32
C GLY A 652 6.39 -13.31 -0.05
N TYR A 653 5.97 -12.46 0.89
CA TYR A 653 5.87 -11.03 0.62
C TYR A 653 7.26 -10.36 0.49
N HIS A 654 7.27 -9.24 -0.23
CA HIS A 654 8.48 -8.47 -0.52
C HIS A 654 8.62 -7.33 0.47
N LYS A 655 9.82 -7.10 1.00
CA LYS A 655 10.18 -5.83 1.65
C LYS A 655 10.25 -4.69 0.63
N SER A 656 10.82 -4.97 -0.53
CA SER A 656 10.92 -4.03 -1.64
C SER A 656 10.95 -4.78 -2.96
N ARG A 657 10.36 -4.23 -4.01
CA ARG A 657 10.46 -4.76 -5.38
C ARG A 657 10.39 -3.65 -6.41
N GLY A 658 10.83 -3.92 -7.62
CA GLY A 658 10.73 -2.96 -8.71
C GLY A 658 11.23 -3.52 -10.02
N CYS A 659 11.16 -2.69 -11.04
CA CYS A 659 11.62 -3.01 -12.39
C CYS A 659 12.55 -1.92 -12.89
N PHE A 660 13.50 -2.30 -13.74
CA PHE A 660 14.39 -1.38 -14.41
C PHE A 660 14.78 -1.90 -15.79
N SER A 661 15.28 -0.99 -16.62
CA SER A 661 15.79 -1.30 -17.95
C SER A 661 17.22 -0.80 -18.07
N VAL A 662 18.07 -1.58 -18.73
CA VAL A 662 19.44 -1.19 -19.08
C VAL A 662 19.48 -0.93 -20.58
N PRO A 663 19.32 0.32 -21.03
CA PRO A 663 19.48 0.65 -22.44
C PRO A 663 20.96 0.52 -22.81
N ALA A 664 21.26 -0.22 -23.88
CA ALA A 664 22.61 -0.45 -24.40
C ALA A 664 23.61 -0.94 -23.33
N VAL A 665 23.53 -2.23 -23.01
CA VAL A 665 24.47 -2.89 -22.09
C VAL A 665 25.91 -2.62 -22.53
N ARG A 666 26.76 -2.09 -21.66
CA ARG A 666 28.14 -1.72 -22.03
C ARG A 666 29.09 -2.91 -21.98
N GLN A 667 30.23 -2.83 -22.67
CA GLN A 667 31.27 -3.84 -22.54
C GLN A 667 31.97 -3.76 -21.17
N CYS A 668 32.22 -4.89 -20.52
CA CYS A 668 32.92 -4.93 -19.24
C CYS A 668 34.33 -4.35 -19.37
N GLY A 669 34.71 -3.46 -18.46
CA GLY A 669 36.02 -2.79 -18.46
C GLY A 669 36.21 -1.73 -19.54
N ALA A 670 35.22 -1.47 -20.40
CA ALA A 670 35.31 -0.34 -21.32
C ALA A 670 35.37 0.98 -20.53
N PRO A 671 36.33 1.87 -20.82
CA PRO A 671 36.37 3.19 -20.20
C PRO A 671 35.07 3.91 -20.54
N VAL A 672 34.47 4.54 -19.53
CA VAL A 672 33.24 5.32 -19.72
C VAL A 672 33.59 6.48 -20.65
N ARG A 673 33.22 6.37 -21.93
CA ARG A 673 33.31 7.48 -22.87
C ARG A 673 32.11 8.37 -22.63
N VAL A 674 32.38 9.56 -22.12
CA VAL A 674 31.41 10.65 -22.01
C VAL A 674 31.08 11.15 -23.41
N THR A 675 30.23 10.43 -24.12
CA THR A 675 29.31 11.14 -25.01
C THR A 675 28.29 11.77 -24.08
N ALA A 676 28.10 13.09 -24.16
CA ALA A 676 26.97 13.77 -23.54
C ALA A 676 25.67 13.20 -24.14
N ALA A 677 25.30 12.00 -23.72
CA ALA A 677 24.01 11.40 -23.94
C ALA A 677 23.11 12.12 -22.96
N GLU A 678 22.03 12.71 -23.48
CA GLU A 678 20.91 13.17 -22.70
C GLU A 678 20.59 12.09 -21.66
N SER A 679 20.79 12.43 -20.39
CA SER A 679 20.32 11.59 -19.31
C SER A 679 18.83 11.36 -19.55
N ASN A 680 18.39 10.12 -19.65
CA ASN A 680 16.97 9.76 -19.69
C ASN A 680 16.24 10.03 -18.35
N PHE A 681 16.84 10.82 -17.46
CA PHE A 681 16.08 11.73 -16.61
C PHE A 681 15.76 12.96 -17.48
N GLN A 682 14.54 13.02 -18.03
CA GLN A 682 14.03 14.26 -18.63
C GLN A 682 14.10 15.38 -17.58
N LYS A 683 15.22 16.12 -17.58
CA LYS A 683 15.27 17.45 -17.00
C LYS A 683 14.19 18.28 -17.71
N PRO A 684 13.47 19.15 -16.98
CA PRO A 684 12.58 20.10 -17.62
C PRO A 684 13.39 20.87 -18.66
N MET A 685 12.89 20.86 -19.89
CA MET A 685 13.40 21.70 -20.97
C MET A 685 13.23 23.15 -20.50
N ASP A 686 14.34 23.80 -20.18
CA ASP A 686 14.39 25.22 -19.86
C ASP A 686 13.90 26.00 -21.10
N LEU A 687 12.70 26.58 -21.00
CA LEU A 687 12.01 27.27 -22.09
C LEU A 687 12.53 28.70 -22.33
N ASP A 688 13.61 29.12 -21.67
CA ASP A 688 14.05 30.51 -21.69
C ASP A 688 15.05 30.89 -22.81
N ASN A 689 15.44 29.97 -23.71
CA ASN A 689 16.44 30.28 -24.75
C ASN A 689 16.02 30.04 -26.22
N ALA A 690 14.73 29.88 -26.51
CA ALA A 690 14.24 29.72 -27.89
C ALA A 690 13.66 31.00 -28.49
N TRP A 691 14.34 32.15 -28.37
CA TRP A 691 14.09 33.33 -29.20
C TRP A 691 15.41 33.84 -29.78
N GLY A 692 15.82 33.24 -30.90
CA GLY A 692 17.03 33.59 -31.63
C GLY A 692 16.91 33.30 -33.12
N SER A 693 16.30 34.23 -33.85
CA SER A 693 16.64 34.68 -35.22
C SER A 693 16.93 33.66 -36.35
N GLY A 694 16.08 33.69 -37.39
CA GLY A 694 16.39 33.24 -38.77
C GLY A 694 15.13 32.76 -39.53
N ALA A 695 14.30 33.62 -40.10
CA ALA A 695 14.40 34.23 -41.44
C ALA A 695 13.87 33.36 -42.63
N LEU A 696 12.68 33.78 -43.14
CA LEU A 696 12.13 33.70 -44.52
C LEU A 696 11.75 32.28 -45.06
N HIS A 697 10.59 32.01 -45.71
CA HIS A 697 9.80 32.82 -46.65
C HIS A 697 8.43 32.12 -47.02
N VAL A 698 7.38 32.91 -47.34
CA VAL A 698 6.14 32.64 -48.16
C VAL A 698 4.80 32.16 -47.52
N ILE A 699 4.02 33.14 -47.00
CA ILE A 699 2.58 33.56 -47.18
C ILE A 699 1.65 32.73 -48.15
N PRO A 700 0.28 32.65 -48.06
CA PRO A 700 -0.70 33.62 -47.47
C PRO A 700 -2.01 33.17 -46.73
N HIS A 701 -2.62 34.20 -46.12
CA HIS A 701 -4.05 34.57 -46.01
C HIS A 701 -5.04 33.69 -45.20
N ARG A 702 -5.37 34.13 -43.97
CA ARG A 702 -6.78 34.26 -43.50
C ARG A 702 -7.02 34.95 -42.13
N LEU A 703 -6.03 35.52 -41.44
CA LEU A 703 -6.24 36.05 -40.08
C LEU A 703 -6.37 37.58 -39.91
N SER A 704 -6.22 38.39 -40.96
CA SER A 704 -6.19 39.86 -40.83
C SER A 704 -7.56 40.55 -40.84
N LEU A 705 -8.67 39.83 -41.00
CA LEU A 705 -10.01 40.44 -41.09
C LEU A 705 -10.70 40.63 -39.73
N VAL A 706 -10.33 39.83 -38.71
CA VAL A 706 -11.04 39.83 -37.41
C VAL A 706 -10.56 40.95 -36.49
N LEU A 707 -9.28 41.34 -36.59
CA LEU A 707 -8.70 42.41 -35.77
C LEU A 707 -8.97 43.83 -36.31
N ALA A 708 -9.22 43.97 -37.61
CA ALA A 708 -9.61 45.26 -38.19
C ALA A 708 -11.08 45.61 -37.87
N LEU A 709 -11.97 44.60 -37.74
CA LEU A 709 -13.39 44.81 -37.48
C LEU A 709 -13.66 45.22 -36.02
N SER A 710 -12.89 44.71 -35.05
CA SER A 710 -13.03 45.05 -33.63
C SER A 710 -12.53 46.45 -33.30
N VAL A 711 -11.48 46.94 -33.98
CA VAL A 711 -11.00 48.32 -33.83
C VAL A 711 -11.96 49.34 -34.46
N TRP A 712 -12.65 48.96 -35.55
CA TRP A 712 -13.65 49.83 -36.17
C TRP A 712 -14.95 49.92 -35.36
N ILE A 713 -15.39 48.83 -34.73
CA ILE A 713 -16.57 48.82 -33.85
C ILE A 713 -16.33 49.65 -32.58
N MET A 714 -15.12 49.60 -31.99
CA MET A 714 -14.78 50.46 -30.85
C MET A 714 -14.67 51.95 -31.23
N ALA A 715 -14.23 52.28 -32.45
CA ALA A 715 -14.21 53.67 -32.92
C ALA A 715 -15.61 54.25 -33.21
N LEU A 716 -16.61 53.39 -33.49
CA LEU A 716 -18.01 53.79 -33.68
C LEU A 716 -18.80 53.94 -32.37
N MET A 717 -18.33 53.35 -31.27
CA MET A 717 -18.97 53.49 -29.95
C MET A 717 -18.47 54.71 -29.15
N VAL A 718 -17.46 55.42 -29.66
CA VAL A 718 -16.87 56.63 -29.04
C VAL A 718 -17.19 57.91 -29.85
N ARG A 719 -18.11 57.81 -30.82
CA ARG A 719 -18.82 58.94 -31.44
C ARG A 719 -20.31 58.77 -31.19
#